data_AF-A0A5B9R8Q0-F1
#
_entry.id   AF-A0A5B9R8Q0-F1
#
_cell.length_a   1.000
_cell.length_b   1.000
_cell.length_c   1.000
_cell.angle_alpha   90.00
_cell.angle_beta   90.00
_cell.angle_gamma   90.00
#
_symmetry.space_group_name_H-M   'P 1'
#
loop_
_entity.id
_entity.type
_entity.pdbx_description
1 polymer ?
#
loop_
_entity_poly.entity_id
_entity_poly.type
_entity_poly.pdbx_seq_one_letter_code
_entity_poly.pdbx_strand_id
1 'polypeptide(L)'
;MHRIAFSFACLFAFALPCLGETLRHPAGLHQQLLAADSAYLAEQVRVRGDAQRGALVFYKSAAACVLCHSSGGERSPLGPNLAKLDPQTDIPAVLDALLRPSKTIAKGYETLTVVTVDGEVHRGLLVSQSDAAVTLRDAADLTNERVIARDDIEVMKASSQSMMPDGLMSTLPDQRQFLDLVAYVTAVAQGGPPAAERLQPTAEQLKVHDDSVDLDHAGIIKGLGRRDLEAGQTIYHGYCVECHGPDGNRPSLPTARAFGTQKLRFGADPYAMFMTLTRGNGLMAPMSHLTPKERYQVVHYIRETFMRKSNPGYRKPDAAYLASLPKGTKSGDEVPIIHRDFGPALASQLRRDFPSVLSVHLGEHTIAYNTHTMDQADLWSGDFVDTSQTQHNRDRGEGTVNPGGAALAGLAGWRWGHDGALDYPQTGLLPRGPLPSKWLRYRGYHLHGRRVVLDYSIDDRPILETPLASASGLPGVRQRLRIGAGQALVLAVTQRPGASAGGVLIDTQPLTDRGPASHAVAVVGTRGADRWQSLSAAVVRGDTEGLSWSVDARQRLVLSIPADTQSRLIEIERLTATDATTAATALDALQASVSEQGSDAAIEDPATLIGGGPANWPDVLQTTGYLGLERGAYALDTITIPSQTPWNTWFRTAALDFFSDGRMAVSTYGGDVWIISGIDQELRSLRWKRFAGGLYEPLGLKIVDDVIYLTCKDRVTRLHDRNADGEADFYESFSADDDVSIHFHAFNFDLQHDAEGNFYYAKAGHGADYALPGAIIQISPDGSQRSIYCTGFRSPNGMGILPDGRLTVSDNQGQWTPASKINLLRRGGFYGWVPSYNLPGKWAPDGGRLDLDSVVPPKTYDPPLVSMPQEFDNSSGGQLWVDDPRWGPLSGHLLHTSFGKGWMSYLMMQEVDGMDQAAIIKLPFDWQSGIMRARVNPQDGQVYAVGLQGWNGGGRIGLQDKGIQRLRYTGRPEWMVTDAQVTADGLHLRFTQPIDAASAALPDAFAIRHWNYRWQASYGSEMYSPTTDKVGPETLDVATVHVDDDRQGVRLVIPKLQPVDQLHLITKLKDDAGEPLLEEIYWTIHAIPSE
;
A
#
# COMPACT_ATOMS: atom_id res chain seq x y z
N MET A 1 -2.01 12.57 -67.57
CA MET A 1 -2.71 11.73 -66.57
C MET A 1 -1.66 11.07 -65.69
N HIS A 2 -1.37 11.68 -64.54
CA HIS A 2 -0.31 11.24 -63.62
C HIS A 2 -0.80 11.28 -62.18
N ARG A 3 -0.57 10.14 -61.50
CA ARG A 3 -0.39 9.87 -60.06
C ARG A 3 -0.80 10.95 -59.05
N ILE A 4 -1.75 10.61 -58.19
CA ILE A 4 -1.96 11.23 -56.88
C ILE A 4 -1.52 10.21 -55.82
N ALA A 5 -0.39 10.49 -55.18
CA ALA A 5 0.00 9.91 -53.90
C ALA A 5 -0.47 10.88 -52.81
N PHE A 6 -1.39 10.46 -51.94
CA PHE A 6 -1.78 11.25 -50.77
C PHE A 6 -0.81 10.97 -49.64
N SER A 7 0.03 11.96 -49.32
CA SER A 7 0.77 12.04 -48.07
C SER A 7 -0.20 12.17 -46.90
N PHE A 8 -0.22 11.18 -46.01
CA PHE A 8 -0.66 11.35 -44.63
C PHE A 8 0.47 12.06 -43.87
N ALA A 9 0.48 13.40 -43.89
CA ALA A 9 1.35 14.20 -43.06
C ALA A 9 0.63 15.50 -42.66
N CYS A 10 0.64 15.78 -41.35
CA CYS A 10 0.30 17.05 -40.72
C CYS A 10 -1.16 17.51 -40.82
N LEU A 11 -2.01 17.02 -39.90
CA LEU A 11 -3.20 17.73 -39.41
C LEU A 11 -3.54 17.22 -38.00
N PHE A 12 -2.65 17.43 -37.03
CA PHE A 12 -3.00 17.45 -35.61
C PHE A 12 -3.03 18.91 -35.17
N ALA A 13 -4.19 19.56 -35.38
CA ALA A 13 -4.55 20.73 -34.57
C ALA A 13 -4.54 20.32 -33.09
N PHE A 14 -4.39 21.26 -32.15
CA PHE A 14 -4.53 21.02 -30.71
C PHE A 14 -5.93 20.43 -30.39
N ALA A 15 -6.11 19.13 -30.59
CA ALA A 15 -7.04 18.34 -29.81
C ALA A 15 -6.33 18.16 -28.46
N LEU A 16 -6.44 19.19 -27.61
CA LEU A 16 -6.08 19.06 -26.21
C LEU A 16 -6.80 17.83 -25.68
N PRO A 17 -6.10 16.88 -25.01
CA PRO A 17 -6.77 15.76 -24.38
C PRO A 17 -7.88 16.28 -23.47
N CYS A 18 -8.93 15.47 -23.28
CA CYS A 18 -9.91 15.72 -22.23
C CYS A 18 -9.15 16.00 -20.92
N LEU A 19 -9.60 17.01 -20.16
CA LEU A 19 -9.11 17.31 -18.82
C LEU A 19 -9.00 16.01 -18.01
N GLY A 20 -7.77 15.50 -17.78
CA GLY A 20 -7.57 14.26 -16.99
C GLY A 20 -6.33 13.40 -17.25
N GLU A 21 -5.61 13.55 -18.38
CA GLU A 21 -4.42 12.73 -18.71
C GLU A 21 -3.21 13.61 -19.07
N THR A 22 -2.03 13.28 -18.52
CA THR A 22 -0.75 13.95 -18.81
C THR A 22 -0.24 13.57 -20.20
N LEU A 23 0.58 14.43 -20.81
CA LEU A 23 1.19 14.12 -22.11
C LEU A 23 2.35 13.10 -22.02
N ARG A 24 2.83 12.79 -20.81
CA ARG A 24 4.01 11.94 -20.57
C ARG A 24 3.66 10.52 -20.12
N HIS A 25 2.97 9.76 -20.96
CA HIS A 25 2.71 8.34 -20.71
C HIS A 25 3.83 7.44 -21.25
N PRO A 26 4.27 6.42 -20.48
CA PRO A 26 5.19 5.43 -21.01
C PRO A 26 4.51 4.63 -22.14
N ALA A 27 5.33 4.09 -23.04
CA ALA A 27 4.85 3.12 -24.01
C ALA A 27 4.24 1.90 -23.26
N GLY A 28 3.14 1.34 -23.77
CA GLY A 28 2.55 0.12 -23.21
C GLY A 28 3.52 -1.07 -23.25
N LEU A 29 3.30 -2.08 -22.40
CA LEU A 29 4.19 -3.25 -22.28
C LEU A 29 4.51 -3.90 -23.64
N HIS A 30 3.51 -4.06 -24.51
CA HIS A 30 3.71 -4.64 -25.83
C HIS A 30 4.67 -3.80 -26.70
N GLN A 31 4.52 -2.48 -26.69
CA GLN A 31 5.40 -1.56 -27.42
C GLN A 31 6.82 -1.57 -26.84
N GLN A 32 6.97 -1.62 -25.51
CA GLN A 32 8.28 -1.77 -24.87
C GLN A 32 8.96 -3.08 -25.26
N LEU A 33 8.22 -4.20 -25.27
CA LEU A 33 8.73 -5.50 -25.70
C LEU A 33 9.12 -5.49 -27.19
N LEU A 34 8.35 -4.83 -28.06
CA LEU A 34 8.69 -4.69 -29.48
C LEU A 34 9.94 -3.84 -29.72
N ALA A 35 10.16 -2.82 -28.90
CA ALA A 35 11.32 -1.94 -28.96
C ALA A 35 12.59 -2.57 -28.35
N ALA A 36 12.43 -3.59 -27.49
CA ALA A 36 13.55 -4.30 -26.91
C ALA A 36 14.26 -5.20 -27.93
N ASP A 37 15.58 -5.25 -27.86
CA ASP A 37 16.39 -6.17 -28.65
C ASP A 37 15.98 -7.63 -28.37
N SER A 38 15.77 -8.40 -29.43
CA SER A 38 15.29 -9.78 -29.31
C SER A 38 16.32 -10.72 -28.70
N ALA A 39 17.62 -10.46 -28.89
CA ALA A 39 18.67 -11.26 -28.24
C ALA A 39 18.71 -10.97 -26.73
N TYR A 40 18.56 -9.70 -26.33
CA TYR A 40 18.38 -9.33 -24.93
C TYR A 40 17.16 -10.00 -24.29
N LEU A 41 15.99 -9.94 -24.94
CA LEU A 41 14.79 -10.61 -24.42
C LEU A 41 14.98 -12.12 -24.31
N ALA A 42 15.62 -12.74 -25.30
CA ALA A 42 15.90 -14.17 -25.25
C ALA A 42 16.81 -14.54 -24.07
N GLU A 43 17.80 -13.71 -23.75
CA GLU A 43 18.63 -13.89 -22.57
C GLU A 43 17.83 -13.70 -21.27
N GLN A 44 16.95 -12.69 -21.20
CA GLN A 44 16.08 -12.50 -20.03
C GLN A 44 15.13 -13.70 -19.81
N VAL A 45 14.62 -14.31 -20.88
CA VAL A 45 13.83 -15.55 -20.78
C VAL A 45 14.66 -16.69 -20.19
N ARG A 46 15.91 -16.88 -20.64
CA ARG A 46 16.80 -17.94 -20.10
C ARG A 46 17.13 -17.74 -18.63
N VAL A 47 17.35 -16.49 -18.22
CA VAL A 47 17.81 -16.17 -16.87
C VAL A 47 16.64 -16.07 -15.88
N ARG A 48 15.48 -15.56 -16.30
CA ARG A 48 14.37 -15.19 -15.41
C ARG A 48 13.06 -15.91 -15.68
N GLY A 49 12.91 -16.50 -16.87
CA GLY A 49 11.70 -17.21 -17.27
C GLY A 49 11.59 -18.55 -16.56
N ASP A 50 10.38 -18.85 -16.08
CA ASP A 50 10.05 -20.10 -15.42
C ASP A 50 8.89 -20.78 -16.15
N ALA A 51 9.15 -21.97 -16.68
CA ALA A 51 8.17 -22.72 -17.45
C ALA A 51 6.97 -23.21 -16.61
N GLN A 52 7.13 -23.47 -15.30
CA GLN A 52 6.01 -23.87 -14.45
C GLN A 52 5.07 -22.70 -14.18
N ARG A 53 5.63 -21.52 -13.89
CA ARG A 53 4.83 -20.28 -13.79
C ARG A 53 4.21 -19.91 -15.14
N GLY A 54 4.98 -20.07 -16.21
CA GLY A 54 4.53 -19.83 -17.58
C GLY A 54 3.37 -20.73 -18.00
N ALA A 55 3.33 -21.96 -17.50
CA ALA A 55 2.18 -22.83 -17.67
C ALA A 55 0.93 -22.20 -17.06
N LEU A 56 0.99 -21.69 -15.83
CA LEU A 56 -0.16 -21.00 -15.22
C LEU A 56 -0.61 -19.79 -16.06
N VAL A 57 0.32 -19.00 -16.61
CA VAL A 57 -0.01 -17.91 -17.55
C VAL A 57 -0.72 -18.47 -18.78
N PHE A 58 -0.21 -19.52 -19.40
CA PHE A 58 -0.80 -20.14 -20.59
C PHE A 58 -2.24 -20.66 -20.36
N TYR A 59 -2.50 -21.23 -19.18
CA TYR A 59 -3.81 -21.83 -18.85
C TYR A 59 -4.81 -20.85 -18.23
N LYS A 60 -4.36 -19.78 -17.56
CA LYS A 60 -5.23 -18.90 -16.75
C LYS A 60 -5.27 -17.43 -17.19
N SER A 61 -4.29 -16.96 -17.96
CA SER A 61 -4.25 -15.54 -18.32
C SER A 61 -5.41 -15.14 -19.22
N ALA A 62 -5.68 -13.84 -19.26
CA ALA A 62 -6.65 -13.24 -20.18
C ALA A 62 -6.29 -13.47 -21.66
N ALA A 63 -5.02 -13.75 -21.96
CA ALA A 63 -4.57 -14.11 -23.32
C ALA A 63 -5.15 -15.45 -23.81
N ALA A 64 -5.68 -16.28 -22.91
CA ALA A 64 -6.45 -17.49 -23.22
C ALA A 64 -5.75 -18.49 -24.17
N CYS A 65 -4.41 -18.59 -24.08
CA CYS A 65 -3.59 -19.37 -25.02
C CYS A 65 -4.06 -20.83 -25.17
N VAL A 66 -4.52 -21.45 -24.08
CA VAL A 66 -5.05 -22.84 -24.04
C VAL A 66 -6.30 -23.07 -24.89
N LEU A 67 -7.06 -22.02 -25.25
CA LEU A 67 -8.26 -22.15 -26.09
C LEU A 67 -7.92 -22.31 -27.57
N CYS A 68 -6.76 -21.80 -27.99
CA CYS A 68 -6.29 -21.89 -29.37
C CYS A 68 -5.20 -22.96 -29.55
N HIS A 69 -4.34 -23.14 -28.56
CA HIS A 69 -3.20 -24.05 -28.62
C HIS A 69 -3.37 -25.24 -27.67
N SER A 70 -3.02 -26.44 -28.14
CA SER A 70 -2.78 -27.57 -27.24
C SER A 70 -1.31 -27.65 -26.85
N SER A 71 -1.03 -27.91 -25.58
CA SER A 71 0.28 -28.36 -25.10
C SER A 71 0.35 -29.90 -25.05
N GLY A 72 -0.78 -30.61 -25.09
CA GLY A 72 -0.87 -32.07 -25.22
C GLY A 72 -2.26 -32.49 -25.74
N GLY A 73 -2.32 -33.53 -26.58
CA GLY A 73 -3.56 -33.96 -27.28
C GLY A 73 -4.01 -33.01 -28.42
N GLU A 74 -5.16 -33.29 -29.04
CA GLU A 74 -5.80 -32.42 -30.05
C GLU A 74 -7.03 -31.75 -29.44
N ARG A 75 -6.90 -30.47 -29.08
CA ARG A 75 -7.93 -29.73 -28.31
C ARG A 75 -8.59 -28.60 -29.09
N SER A 76 -7.85 -27.95 -29.98
CA SER A 76 -8.35 -26.84 -30.80
C SER A 76 -7.63 -26.81 -32.15
N PRO A 77 -8.36 -26.60 -33.27
CA PRO A 77 -7.75 -26.45 -34.59
C PRO A 77 -7.27 -25.02 -34.89
N LEU A 78 -7.42 -24.08 -33.95
CA LEU A 78 -7.13 -22.65 -34.18
C LEU A 78 -5.63 -22.32 -34.19
N GLY A 79 -4.82 -23.07 -33.47
CA GLY A 79 -3.38 -22.86 -33.38
C GLY A 79 -2.59 -24.18 -33.43
N PRO A 80 -1.29 -24.10 -33.71
CA PRO A 80 -0.41 -25.27 -33.68
C PRO A 80 -0.42 -25.95 -32.31
N ASN A 81 -0.34 -27.28 -32.34
CA ASN A 81 -0.05 -28.07 -31.16
C ASN A 81 1.41 -27.83 -30.77
N LEU A 82 1.61 -27.17 -29.63
CA LEU A 82 2.93 -26.73 -29.17
C LEU A 82 3.88 -27.91 -28.92
N ALA A 83 3.36 -29.07 -28.52
CA ALA A 83 4.16 -30.29 -28.31
C ALA A 83 4.50 -31.04 -29.61
N LYS A 84 3.94 -30.62 -30.75
CA LYS A 84 4.27 -31.16 -32.09
C LYS A 84 5.06 -30.15 -32.94
N LEU A 85 5.48 -29.02 -32.35
CA LEU A 85 6.35 -28.06 -33.05
C LEU A 85 7.71 -28.67 -33.36
N ASP A 86 8.44 -28.04 -34.28
CA ASP A 86 9.83 -28.42 -34.56
C ASP A 86 10.67 -28.32 -33.28
N PRO A 87 11.37 -29.39 -32.85
CA PRO A 87 12.25 -29.33 -31.68
C PRO A 87 13.36 -28.27 -31.77
N GLN A 88 13.64 -27.73 -32.96
CA GLN A 88 14.56 -26.60 -33.17
C GLN A 88 13.93 -25.23 -32.90
N THR A 89 12.64 -25.17 -32.52
CA THR A 89 11.99 -23.92 -32.14
C THR A 89 12.69 -23.35 -30.89
N ASP A 90 13.37 -22.23 -31.08
CA ASP A 90 14.14 -21.56 -30.03
C ASP A 90 13.40 -20.33 -29.49
N ILE A 91 13.98 -19.71 -28.44
CA ILE A 91 13.38 -18.54 -27.78
C ILE A 91 13.14 -17.37 -28.77
N PRO A 92 14.11 -16.98 -29.63
CA PRO A 92 13.88 -15.98 -30.67
C PRO A 92 12.67 -16.29 -31.57
N ALA A 93 12.49 -17.53 -32.01
CA ALA A 93 11.34 -17.92 -32.83
C ALA A 93 10.01 -17.73 -32.08
N VAL A 94 9.94 -18.13 -30.79
CA VAL A 94 8.75 -17.94 -29.95
C VAL A 94 8.48 -16.46 -29.69
N LEU A 95 9.51 -15.65 -29.42
CA LEU A 95 9.36 -14.21 -29.22
C LEU A 95 8.78 -13.53 -30.46
N ASP A 96 9.29 -13.85 -31.66
CA ASP A 96 8.78 -13.28 -32.91
C ASP A 96 7.33 -13.70 -33.16
N ALA A 97 6.96 -14.96 -32.88
CA ALA A 97 5.59 -15.44 -33.00
C ALA A 97 4.62 -14.76 -32.03
N LEU A 98 5.02 -14.50 -30.78
CA LEU A 98 4.16 -13.87 -29.78
C LEU A 98 4.03 -12.35 -29.96
N LEU A 99 5.12 -11.68 -30.35
CA LEU A 99 5.15 -10.22 -30.51
C LEU A 99 4.71 -9.76 -31.89
N ARG A 100 4.89 -10.60 -32.92
CA ARG A 100 4.57 -10.28 -34.32
C ARG A 100 3.86 -11.45 -35.00
N PRO A 101 2.69 -11.89 -34.49
CA PRO A 101 2.01 -13.10 -34.97
C PRO A 101 1.64 -13.04 -36.46
N SER A 102 1.43 -11.86 -37.03
CA SER A 102 1.14 -11.67 -38.46
C SER A 102 2.39 -11.67 -39.37
N LYS A 103 3.61 -11.68 -38.82
CA LYS A 103 4.86 -11.64 -39.63
C LYS A 103 5.10 -12.95 -40.39
N THR A 104 4.88 -14.08 -39.73
CA THR A 104 5.00 -15.42 -40.31
C THR A 104 3.86 -16.29 -39.77
N ILE A 105 2.89 -16.64 -40.62
CA ILE A 105 1.77 -17.52 -40.25
C ILE A 105 2.16 -18.96 -40.55
N ALA A 106 1.99 -19.86 -39.58
CA ALA A 106 2.29 -21.28 -39.75
C ALA A 106 1.41 -21.90 -40.85
N LYS A 107 2.02 -22.73 -41.72
CA LYS A 107 1.33 -23.40 -42.83
C LYS A 107 0.15 -24.23 -42.31
N GLY A 108 -1.03 -24.04 -42.90
CA GLY A 108 -2.28 -24.70 -42.47
C GLY A 108 -3.09 -23.93 -41.42
N TYR A 109 -2.57 -22.80 -40.91
CA TYR A 109 -3.29 -21.88 -40.01
C TYR A 109 -3.63 -20.54 -40.67
N GLU A 110 -3.38 -20.43 -41.98
CA GLU A 110 -3.73 -19.26 -42.78
C GLU A 110 -5.26 -19.15 -42.89
N THR A 111 -5.79 -17.97 -42.59
CA THR A 111 -7.22 -17.70 -42.82
C THR A 111 -7.43 -17.33 -44.28
N LEU A 112 -8.31 -18.04 -44.98
CA LEU A 112 -8.71 -17.72 -46.34
C LEU A 112 -10.00 -16.91 -46.33
N THR A 113 -10.07 -15.92 -47.21
CA THR A 113 -11.31 -15.28 -47.63
C THR A 113 -11.66 -15.77 -49.03
N VAL A 114 -12.80 -16.43 -49.15
CA VAL A 114 -13.38 -16.92 -50.40
C VAL A 114 -14.60 -16.08 -50.71
N VAL A 115 -14.62 -15.47 -51.89
CA VAL A 115 -15.80 -14.78 -52.46
C VAL A 115 -16.37 -15.70 -53.52
N THR A 116 -17.63 -16.09 -53.37
CA THR A 116 -18.32 -16.93 -54.35
C THR A 116 -18.84 -16.10 -55.52
N VAL A 117 -19.10 -16.75 -56.66
CA VAL A 117 -19.69 -16.10 -57.85
C VAL A 117 -21.04 -15.44 -57.58
N ASP A 118 -21.76 -15.90 -56.55
CA ASP A 118 -23.04 -15.34 -56.10
C ASP A 118 -22.85 -14.15 -55.13
N GLY A 119 -21.60 -13.73 -54.88
CA GLY A 119 -21.25 -12.61 -54.01
C GLY A 119 -21.23 -12.94 -52.52
N GLU A 120 -21.30 -14.22 -52.12
CA GLU A 120 -21.15 -14.61 -50.71
C GLU A 120 -19.68 -14.56 -50.28
N VAL A 121 -19.41 -14.01 -49.10
CA VAL A 121 -18.05 -13.96 -48.53
C VAL A 121 -17.94 -14.98 -47.40
N HIS A 122 -17.05 -15.95 -47.57
CA HIS A 122 -16.72 -16.96 -46.57
C HIS A 122 -15.31 -16.72 -46.04
N ARG A 123 -15.15 -16.73 -44.72
CA ARG A 123 -13.84 -16.59 -44.05
C ARG A 123 -13.63 -17.77 -43.11
N GLY A 124 -12.50 -18.46 -43.24
CA GLY A 124 -12.22 -19.63 -42.41
C GLY A 124 -10.81 -20.17 -42.58
N LEU A 125 -10.45 -21.13 -41.73
CA LEU A 125 -9.21 -21.88 -41.81
C LEU A 125 -9.28 -22.88 -42.96
N LEU A 126 -8.21 -23.00 -43.75
CA LEU A 126 -8.12 -24.01 -44.79
C LEU A 126 -7.98 -25.41 -44.17
N VAL A 127 -8.96 -26.29 -44.38
CA VAL A 127 -8.90 -27.71 -43.97
C VAL A 127 -8.28 -28.55 -45.07
N SER A 128 -8.75 -28.37 -46.30
CA SER A 128 -8.23 -29.06 -47.48
C SER A 128 -8.52 -28.26 -48.76
N GLN A 129 -7.64 -28.40 -49.74
CA GLN A 129 -7.78 -27.80 -51.07
C GLN A 129 -7.46 -28.86 -52.12
N SER A 130 -8.36 -29.04 -53.07
CA SER A 130 -8.15 -29.87 -54.27
C SER A 130 -8.60 -29.10 -55.52
N ASP A 131 -8.37 -29.68 -56.70
CA ASP A 131 -8.82 -29.09 -57.97
C ASP A 131 -10.36 -28.99 -58.05
N ALA A 132 -11.09 -29.78 -57.27
CA ALA A 132 -12.56 -29.83 -57.29
C ALA A 132 -13.23 -28.92 -56.24
N ALA A 133 -12.61 -28.72 -55.07
CA ALA A 133 -13.23 -28.00 -53.96
C ALA A 133 -12.22 -27.44 -52.94
N VAL A 134 -12.64 -26.40 -52.22
CA VAL A 134 -11.96 -25.82 -51.06
C VAL A 134 -12.83 -26.04 -49.83
N THR A 135 -12.29 -26.69 -48.80
CA THR A 135 -12.97 -26.87 -47.51
C THR A 135 -12.42 -25.87 -46.51
N LEU A 136 -13.30 -25.00 -46.02
CA LEU A 136 -13.00 -24.04 -44.96
C LEU A 136 -13.67 -24.46 -43.66
N ARG A 137 -12.96 -24.34 -42.55
CA ARG A 137 -13.54 -24.42 -41.20
C ARG A 137 -13.86 -23.02 -40.72
N ASP A 138 -15.10 -22.78 -40.31
CA ASP A 138 -15.55 -21.47 -39.86
C ASP A 138 -14.78 -21.04 -38.60
N ALA A 139 -14.23 -19.82 -38.62
CA ALA A 139 -13.48 -19.28 -37.48
C ALA A 139 -14.39 -19.05 -36.25
N ALA A 140 -15.69 -18.79 -36.45
CA ALA A 140 -16.67 -18.51 -35.39
C ALA A 140 -17.41 -19.76 -34.88
N ASP A 141 -17.24 -20.91 -35.56
CA ASP A 141 -17.72 -22.23 -35.16
C ASP A 141 -16.79 -23.32 -35.71
N LEU A 142 -15.87 -23.77 -34.86
CA LEU A 142 -14.82 -24.72 -35.23
C LEU A 142 -15.34 -26.12 -35.56
N THR A 143 -16.63 -26.38 -35.33
CA THR A 143 -17.27 -27.66 -35.70
C THR A 143 -17.88 -27.63 -37.08
N ASN A 144 -17.99 -26.44 -37.70
CA ASN A 144 -18.63 -26.23 -38.98
C ASN A 144 -17.57 -26.17 -40.11
N GLU A 145 -17.50 -27.23 -40.89
CA GLU A 145 -16.74 -27.27 -42.14
C GLU A 145 -17.66 -27.00 -43.33
N ARG A 146 -17.23 -26.08 -44.20
CA ARG A 146 -17.96 -25.70 -45.40
C ARG A 146 -17.12 -26.06 -46.62
N VAL A 147 -17.64 -26.97 -47.42
CA VAL A 147 -17.07 -27.33 -48.72
C VAL A 147 -17.63 -26.37 -49.77
N ILE A 148 -16.74 -25.69 -50.49
CA ILE A 148 -17.08 -24.76 -51.57
C ILE A 148 -16.50 -25.34 -52.86
N ALA A 149 -17.34 -25.60 -53.86
CA ALA A 149 -16.87 -26.12 -55.14
C ALA A 149 -15.96 -25.08 -55.81
N ARG A 150 -14.91 -25.55 -56.49
CA ARG A 150 -13.90 -24.63 -57.07
C ARG A 150 -14.50 -23.69 -58.12
N ASP A 151 -15.49 -24.17 -58.85
CA ASP A 151 -16.23 -23.43 -59.89
C ASP A 151 -17.10 -22.30 -59.31
N ASP A 152 -17.48 -22.39 -58.04
CA ASP A 152 -18.29 -21.39 -57.35
C ASP A 152 -17.42 -20.26 -56.76
N ILE A 153 -16.08 -20.31 -56.88
CA ILE A 153 -15.15 -19.36 -56.26
C ILE A 153 -14.68 -18.32 -57.28
N GLU A 154 -15.07 -17.06 -57.07
CA GLU A 154 -14.61 -15.91 -57.86
C GLU A 154 -13.22 -15.44 -57.40
N VAL A 155 -13.05 -15.24 -56.08
CA VAL A 155 -11.79 -14.76 -55.50
C VAL A 155 -11.43 -15.58 -54.28
N MET A 156 -10.17 -16.02 -54.19
CA MET A 156 -9.61 -16.61 -52.99
C MET A 156 -8.36 -15.84 -52.60
N LYS A 157 -8.35 -15.31 -51.37
CA LYS A 157 -7.24 -14.52 -50.84
C LYS A 157 -6.86 -15.00 -49.45
N ALA A 158 -5.57 -15.31 -49.26
CA ALA A 158 -5.02 -15.54 -47.93
C ALA A 158 -4.95 -14.22 -47.15
N SER A 159 -5.36 -14.25 -45.89
CA SER A 159 -5.23 -13.13 -44.99
C SER A 159 -3.76 -12.95 -44.61
N SER A 160 -3.28 -11.72 -44.64
CA SER A 160 -1.97 -11.35 -44.08
C SER A 160 -2.02 -11.15 -42.55
N GLN A 161 -3.17 -11.39 -41.92
CA GLN A 161 -3.37 -11.23 -40.49
C GLN A 161 -3.55 -12.61 -39.85
N SER A 162 -2.82 -12.84 -38.76
CA SER A 162 -2.97 -14.04 -37.96
C SER A 162 -4.30 -14.04 -37.19
N MET A 163 -4.80 -15.23 -36.83
CA MET A 163 -5.90 -15.34 -35.86
C MET A 163 -5.44 -15.10 -34.43
N MET A 164 -4.14 -15.25 -34.14
CA MET A 164 -3.55 -14.73 -32.91
C MET A 164 -3.44 -13.20 -33.05
N PRO A 165 -4.17 -12.40 -32.26
CA PRO A 165 -4.21 -10.95 -32.45
C PRO A 165 -2.84 -10.31 -32.21
N ASP A 166 -2.49 -9.32 -33.05
CA ASP A 166 -1.40 -8.39 -32.74
C ASP A 166 -1.74 -7.62 -31.45
N GLY A 167 -0.74 -7.33 -30.61
CA GLY A 167 -0.97 -6.63 -29.34
C GLY A 167 -1.43 -7.50 -28.18
N LEU A 168 -1.68 -8.81 -28.36
CA LEU A 168 -2.20 -9.71 -27.31
C LEU A 168 -1.37 -9.68 -26.01
N MET A 169 -0.06 -9.45 -26.11
CA MET A 169 0.84 -9.41 -24.94
C MET A 169 0.56 -8.21 -24.00
N SER A 170 -0.23 -7.22 -24.44
CA SER A 170 -0.72 -6.13 -23.57
C SER A 170 -1.68 -6.61 -22.48
N THR A 171 -2.30 -7.78 -22.67
CA THR A 171 -3.21 -8.39 -21.68
C THR A 171 -2.49 -9.07 -20.52
N LEU A 172 -1.15 -9.20 -20.61
CA LEU A 172 -0.33 -9.71 -19.52
C LEU A 172 -0.06 -8.58 -18.51
N PRO A 173 -0.19 -8.85 -17.20
CA PRO A 173 0.00 -7.82 -16.18
C PRO A 173 1.40 -7.20 -16.13
N ASP A 174 2.44 -7.96 -16.47
CA ASP A 174 3.84 -7.52 -16.30
C ASP A 174 4.82 -8.30 -17.21
N GLN A 175 6.06 -7.79 -17.28
CA GLN A 175 7.17 -8.41 -18.00
C GLN A 175 7.49 -9.82 -17.52
N ARG A 176 7.32 -10.12 -16.22
CA ARG A 176 7.63 -11.45 -15.67
C ARG A 176 6.73 -12.51 -16.29
N GLN A 177 5.43 -12.27 -16.35
CA GLN A 177 4.48 -13.22 -16.94
C GLN A 177 4.74 -13.44 -18.43
N PHE A 178 5.19 -12.41 -19.15
CA PHE A 178 5.63 -12.57 -20.55
C PHE A 178 6.86 -13.50 -20.65
N LEU A 179 7.90 -13.26 -19.86
CA LEU A 179 9.12 -14.09 -19.88
C LEU A 179 8.83 -15.54 -19.48
N ASP A 180 7.99 -15.74 -18.46
CA ASP A 180 7.54 -17.05 -18.00
C ASP A 180 6.75 -17.78 -19.09
N LEU A 181 5.82 -17.10 -19.78
CA LEU A 181 5.05 -17.66 -20.89
C LEU A 181 5.97 -18.12 -22.04
N VAL A 182 6.95 -17.31 -22.43
CA VAL A 182 7.92 -17.65 -23.48
C VAL A 182 8.74 -18.87 -23.06
N ALA A 183 9.18 -18.94 -21.80
CA ALA A 183 9.91 -20.09 -21.26
C ALA A 183 9.08 -21.38 -21.32
N TYR A 184 7.80 -21.31 -20.97
CA TYR A 184 6.89 -22.46 -21.06
C TYR A 184 6.69 -22.94 -22.49
N VAL A 185 6.33 -22.03 -23.42
CA VAL A 185 6.09 -22.39 -24.83
C VAL A 185 7.34 -23.00 -25.46
N THR A 186 8.52 -22.43 -25.17
CA THR A 186 9.80 -22.97 -25.65
C THR A 186 10.09 -24.37 -25.08
N ALA A 187 9.90 -24.56 -23.77
CA ALA A 187 10.14 -25.84 -23.13
C ALA A 187 9.22 -26.97 -23.66
N VAL A 188 7.96 -26.64 -23.94
CA VAL A 188 7.00 -27.57 -24.55
C VAL A 188 7.37 -27.87 -26.01
N ALA A 189 7.75 -26.85 -26.79
CA ALA A 189 8.15 -27.04 -28.19
C ALA A 189 9.37 -27.95 -28.34
N GLN A 190 10.38 -27.76 -27.49
CA GLN A 190 11.62 -28.54 -27.55
C GLN A 190 11.48 -29.94 -26.94
N GLY A 191 10.72 -30.06 -25.85
CA GLY A 191 10.57 -31.31 -25.11
C GLY A 191 9.38 -32.18 -25.52
N GLY A 192 8.52 -31.68 -26.41
CA GLY A 192 7.36 -32.41 -26.93
C GLY A 192 6.36 -32.86 -25.86
N PRO A 193 5.61 -33.94 -26.11
CA PRO A 193 4.57 -34.42 -25.18
C PRO A 193 5.07 -34.71 -23.75
N PRO A 194 6.26 -35.30 -23.52
CA PRO A 194 6.76 -35.51 -22.16
C PRO A 194 6.99 -34.21 -21.37
N ALA A 195 7.49 -33.16 -22.02
CA ALA A 195 7.68 -31.87 -21.34
C ALA A 195 6.34 -31.19 -21.03
N ALA A 196 5.37 -31.30 -21.94
CA ALA A 196 4.03 -30.79 -21.71
C ALA A 196 3.32 -31.46 -20.53
N GLU A 197 3.40 -32.80 -20.43
CA GLU A 197 2.82 -33.54 -19.31
C GLU A 197 3.46 -33.14 -17.98
N ARG A 198 4.80 -33.01 -17.96
CA ARG A 198 5.54 -32.61 -16.75
C ARG A 198 5.25 -31.17 -16.31
N LEU A 199 5.03 -30.25 -17.25
CA LEU A 199 4.78 -28.83 -16.98
C LEU A 199 3.29 -28.50 -16.83
N GLN A 200 2.40 -29.46 -17.08
CA GLN A 200 0.97 -29.25 -16.97
C GLN A 200 0.61 -28.91 -15.51
N PRO A 201 -0.09 -27.79 -15.24
CA PRO A 201 -0.53 -27.47 -13.90
C PRO A 201 -1.49 -28.53 -13.37
N THR A 202 -1.42 -28.78 -12.06
CA THR A 202 -2.32 -29.73 -11.37
C THR A 202 -3.78 -29.32 -11.49
N ALA A 203 -4.71 -30.27 -11.33
CA ALA A 203 -6.14 -29.97 -11.35
C ALA A 203 -6.54 -28.96 -10.27
N GLU A 204 -5.89 -29.03 -9.10
CA GLU A 204 -6.03 -28.09 -8.00
C GLU A 204 -5.56 -26.70 -8.38
N GLN A 205 -4.40 -26.58 -9.03
CA GLN A 205 -3.90 -25.31 -9.55
C GLN A 205 -4.84 -24.75 -10.62
N LEU A 206 -5.50 -25.57 -11.44
CA LEU A 206 -6.45 -25.13 -12.46
C LEU A 206 -7.88 -24.95 -11.95
N LYS A 207 -8.16 -25.33 -10.70
CA LYS A 207 -9.49 -25.23 -10.12
C LYS A 207 -9.89 -23.75 -10.04
N VAL A 208 -10.88 -23.39 -10.84
CA VAL A 208 -11.56 -22.10 -10.71
C VAL A 208 -12.43 -22.18 -9.47
N HIS A 209 -12.16 -21.34 -8.48
CA HIS A 209 -13.04 -21.21 -7.31
C HIS A 209 -14.38 -20.65 -7.79
N ASP A 210 -15.47 -21.44 -7.68
CA ASP A 210 -16.81 -20.98 -8.04
C ASP A 210 -17.37 -20.11 -6.90
N ASP A 211 -16.99 -18.84 -6.93
CA ASP A 211 -17.45 -17.79 -6.02
C ASP A 211 -18.85 -17.25 -6.38
N SER A 212 -19.60 -17.92 -7.26
CA SER A 212 -21.02 -17.61 -7.46
C SER A 212 -21.95 -18.32 -6.48
N VAL A 213 -21.44 -19.20 -5.62
CA VAL A 213 -22.25 -19.95 -4.65
C VAL A 213 -22.63 -19.06 -3.46
N ASP A 214 -23.89 -19.12 -3.02
CA ASP A 214 -24.45 -18.36 -1.89
C ASP A 214 -24.36 -16.83 -2.06
N LEU A 215 -24.34 -16.34 -3.31
CA LEU A 215 -24.28 -14.92 -3.61
C LEU A 215 -25.68 -14.27 -3.66
N ASP A 216 -25.86 -13.10 -3.02
CA ASP A 216 -27.06 -12.28 -3.16
C ASP A 216 -27.03 -11.50 -4.48
N HIS A 217 -27.22 -12.22 -5.60
CA HIS A 217 -27.22 -11.63 -6.94
C HIS A 217 -28.24 -10.48 -7.07
N ALA A 218 -29.41 -10.61 -6.43
CA ALA A 218 -30.45 -9.61 -6.51
C ALA A 218 -30.06 -8.32 -5.76
N GLY A 219 -29.48 -8.46 -4.56
CA GLY A 219 -28.96 -7.35 -3.78
C GLY A 219 -27.85 -6.60 -4.51
N ILE A 220 -26.88 -7.33 -5.10
CA ILE A 220 -25.78 -6.73 -5.87
C ILE A 220 -26.33 -5.94 -7.05
N ILE A 221 -27.13 -6.57 -7.92
CA ILE A 221 -27.67 -5.90 -9.13
C ILE A 221 -28.51 -4.67 -8.77
N LYS A 222 -29.26 -4.72 -7.67
CA LYS A 222 -30.07 -3.59 -7.19
C LYS A 222 -29.20 -2.45 -6.65
N GLY A 223 -28.02 -2.75 -6.13
CA GLY A 223 -27.08 -1.78 -5.56
C GLY A 223 -26.18 -1.07 -6.56
N LEU A 224 -26.07 -1.56 -7.81
CA LEU A 224 -25.19 -0.97 -8.83
C LEU A 224 -25.61 0.46 -9.20
N GLY A 225 -24.68 1.41 -9.05
CA GLY A 225 -24.89 2.82 -9.34
C GLY A 225 -23.80 3.45 -10.23
N ARG A 226 -23.70 4.78 -10.21
CA ARG A 226 -22.73 5.52 -11.04
C ARG A 226 -21.28 5.12 -10.78
N ARG A 227 -20.91 4.93 -9.50
CA ARG A 227 -19.56 4.49 -9.12
C ARG A 227 -19.23 3.10 -9.66
N ASP A 228 -20.21 2.19 -9.65
CA ASP A 228 -20.08 0.84 -10.20
C ASP A 228 -19.97 0.85 -11.72
N LEU A 229 -20.62 1.81 -12.39
CA LEU A 229 -20.49 2.01 -13.83
C LEU A 229 -19.07 2.47 -14.20
N GLU A 230 -18.50 3.41 -13.44
CA GLU A 230 -17.11 3.90 -13.61
C GLU A 230 -16.08 2.80 -13.32
N ALA A 231 -16.30 2.00 -12.26
CA ALA A 231 -15.50 0.81 -11.97
C ALA A 231 -15.61 -0.23 -13.09
N GLY A 232 -16.82 -0.48 -13.59
CA GLY A 232 -17.06 -1.39 -14.71
C GLY A 232 -16.38 -0.95 -16.01
N GLN A 233 -16.37 0.35 -16.29
CA GLN A 233 -15.62 0.92 -17.42
C GLN A 233 -14.12 0.63 -17.29
N THR A 234 -13.58 0.87 -16.09
CA THR A 234 -12.18 0.61 -15.77
C THR A 234 -11.81 -0.86 -16.04
N ILE A 235 -12.63 -1.79 -15.54
CA ILE A 235 -12.43 -3.22 -15.75
C ILE A 235 -12.53 -3.57 -17.24
N TYR A 236 -13.50 -3.00 -17.97
CA TYR A 236 -13.65 -3.27 -19.41
C TYR A 236 -12.42 -2.86 -20.22
N HIS A 237 -11.91 -1.65 -19.98
CA HIS A 237 -10.73 -1.14 -20.68
C HIS A 237 -9.44 -1.86 -20.24
N GLY A 238 -9.38 -2.37 -19.02
CA GLY A 238 -8.25 -3.17 -18.55
C GLY A 238 -8.19 -4.59 -19.13
N TYR A 239 -9.34 -5.25 -19.33
CA TYR A 239 -9.36 -6.69 -19.61
C TYR A 239 -10.16 -7.13 -20.83
N CYS A 240 -11.14 -6.36 -21.29
CA CYS A 240 -12.09 -6.79 -22.33
C CYS A 240 -11.83 -6.15 -23.69
N VAL A 241 -11.20 -4.96 -23.69
CA VAL A 241 -11.12 -4.09 -24.87
C VAL A 241 -10.33 -4.70 -26.03
N GLU A 242 -9.25 -5.42 -25.76
CA GLU A 242 -8.41 -6.00 -26.81
C GLU A 242 -9.15 -7.03 -27.66
N CYS A 243 -10.10 -7.76 -27.07
CA CYS A 243 -10.90 -8.76 -27.78
C CYS A 243 -12.17 -8.15 -28.39
N HIS A 244 -12.83 -7.25 -27.66
CA HIS A 244 -14.16 -6.75 -28.01
C HIS A 244 -14.17 -5.36 -28.67
N GLY A 245 -13.01 -4.71 -28.78
CA GLY A 245 -12.83 -3.37 -29.31
C GLY A 245 -13.18 -2.26 -28.31
N PRO A 246 -12.63 -1.04 -28.47
CA PRO A 246 -12.90 0.11 -27.59
C PRO A 246 -14.35 0.57 -27.58
N ASP A 247 -15.11 0.30 -28.64
CA ASP A 247 -16.53 0.63 -28.75
C ASP A 247 -17.47 -0.56 -28.44
N GLY A 248 -16.90 -1.73 -28.09
CA GLY A 248 -17.63 -2.97 -27.84
C GLY A 248 -18.44 -3.53 -29.02
N ASN A 249 -18.32 -2.92 -30.21
CA ASN A 249 -19.15 -3.19 -31.37
C ASN A 249 -18.35 -3.55 -32.62
N ARG A 250 -17.07 -3.19 -32.64
CA ARG A 250 -16.09 -3.59 -33.65
C ARG A 250 -15.05 -4.48 -32.97
N PRO A 251 -15.39 -5.76 -32.72
CA PRO A 251 -14.47 -6.67 -32.04
C PRO A 251 -13.19 -6.84 -32.85
N SER A 252 -12.03 -6.72 -32.19
CA SER A 252 -10.73 -7.00 -32.78
C SER A 252 -10.57 -8.49 -33.07
N LEU A 253 -11.20 -9.34 -32.25
CA LEU A 253 -11.16 -10.78 -32.39
C LEU A 253 -12.35 -11.25 -33.24
N PRO A 254 -12.14 -11.91 -34.41
CA PRO A 254 -13.23 -12.28 -35.33
C PRO A 254 -14.31 -13.18 -34.72
N THR A 255 -13.98 -13.89 -33.64
CA THR A 255 -14.90 -14.79 -32.92
C THR A 255 -15.66 -14.09 -31.78
N ALA A 256 -15.21 -12.90 -31.36
CA ALA A 256 -15.90 -12.09 -30.37
C ALA A 256 -17.15 -11.43 -30.97
N ARG A 257 -18.18 -11.24 -30.14
CA ARG A 257 -19.46 -10.69 -30.57
C ARG A 257 -19.54 -9.20 -30.30
N ALA A 258 -20.13 -8.47 -31.23
CA ALA A 258 -20.46 -7.05 -31.06
C ALA A 258 -21.63 -6.90 -30.08
N PHE A 259 -21.40 -6.28 -28.92
CA PHE A 259 -22.37 -6.20 -27.83
C PHE A 259 -23.63 -5.42 -28.20
N GLY A 260 -23.55 -4.42 -29.06
CA GLY A 260 -24.68 -3.57 -29.43
C GLY A 260 -25.50 -4.10 -30.60
N THR A 261 -24.96 -4.97 -31.47
CA THR A 261 -25.61 -5.34 -32.73
C THR A 261 -25.83 -6.85 -32.91
N GLN A 262 -25.06 -7.70 -32.23
CA GLN A 262 -25.15 -9.15 -32.37
C GLN A 262 -25.84 -9.79 -31.15
N LYS A 263 -26.54 -10.90 -31.38
CA LYS A 263 -27.17 -11.69 -30.31
C LYS A 263 -26.09 -12.44 -29.53
N LEU A 264 -26.05 -12.25 -28.21
CA LEU A 264 -25.14 -12.99 -27.33
C LEU A 264 -25.59 -14.46 -27.22
N ARG A 265 -24.66 -15.39 -27.43
CA ARG A 265 -24.93 -16.84 -27.46
C ARG A 265 -25.35 -17.41 -26.11
N PHE A 266 -24.81 -16.87 -25.01
CA PHE A 266 -24.96 -17.41 -23.66
C PHE A 266 -25.88 -16.58 -22.76
N GLY A 267 -26.77 -15.79 -23.37
CA GLY A 267 -27.69 -14.90 -22.66
C GLY A 267 -27.19 -13.45 -22.60
N ALA A 268 -28.15 -12.55 -22.44
CA ALA A 268 -27.95 -11.11 -22.48
C ALA A 268 -28.54 -10.41 -21.25
N ASP A 269 -28.93 -11.14 -20.20
CA ASP A 269 -29.33 -10.62 -18.89
C ASP A 269 -28.10 -10.55 -17.93
N PRO A 270 -28.16 -9.75 -16.84
CA PRO A 270 -26.97 -9.52 -16.01
C PRO A 270 -26.38 -10.80 -15.42
N TYR A 271 -27.22 -11.71 -14.95
CA TYR A 271 -26.79 -12.97 -14.35
C TYR A 271 -26.15 -13.90 -15.39
N ALA A 272 -26.74 -14.06 -16.58
CA ALA A 272 -26.13 -14.89 -17.62
C ALA A 272 -24.78 -14.35 -18.11
N MET A 273 -24.66 -13.02 -18.23
CA MET A 273 -23.38 -12.39 -18.54
C MET A 273 -22.37 -12.59 -17.39
N PHE A 274 -22.80 -12.41 -16.14
CA PHE A 274 -21.98 -12.72 -14.97
C PHE A 274 -21.47 -14.16 -14.99
N MET A 275 -22.35 -15.15 -15.25
CA MET A 275 -21.95 -16.56 -15.33
C MET A 275 -20.99 -16.84 -16.49
N THR A 276 -21.12 -16.11 -17.60
CA THR A 276 -20.16 -16.15 -18.72
C THR A 276 -18.78 -15.68 -18.27
N LEU A 277 -18.71 -14.60 -17.49
CA LEU A 277 -17.44 -14.14 -16.89
C LEU A 277 -16.94 -15.11 -15.81
N THR A 278 -17.81 -15.72 -15.03
CA THR A 278 -17.42 -16.62 -13.94
C THR A 278 -16.82 -17.92 -14.44
N ARG A 279 -17.45 -18.54 -15.45
CA ARG A 279 -17.09 -19.89 -15.91
C ARG A 279 -16.32 -19.90 -17.23
N GLY A 280 -16.29 -18.77 -17.94
CA GLY A 280 -15.94 -18.77 -19.35
C GLY A 280 -17.01 -19.48 -20.19
N ASN A 281 -17.02 -19.24 -21.50
CA ASN A 281 -17.90 -19.96 -22.43
C ASN A 281 -17.37 -19.85 -23.86
N GLY A 282 -17.31 -20.97 -24.58
CA GLY A 282 -16.73 -21.01 -25.92
C GLY A 282 -15.23 -20.68 -25.90
N LEU A 283 -14.83 -19.66 -26.67
CA LEU A 283 -13.45 -19.15 -26.72
C LEU A 283 -13.19 -17.99 -25.71
N MET A 284 -14.13 -17.72 -24.81
CA MET A 284 -13.96 -16.73 -23.75
C MET A 284 -13.53 -17.42 -22.45
N ALA A 285 -12.35 -17.06 -21.94
CA ALA A 285 -11.84 -17.57 -20.67
C ALA A 285 -12.63 -17.01 -19.46
N PRO A 286 -12.70 -17.74 -18.33
CA PRO A 286 -13.24 -17.20 -17.09
C PRO A 286 -12.39 -16.04 -16.56
N MET A 287 -13.06 -14.98 -16.10
CA MET A 287 -12.49 -13.82 -15.43
C MET A 287 -12.37 -14.06 -13.92
N SER A 288 -11.69 -15.14 -13.53
CA SER A 288 -11.61 -15.61 -12.14
C SER A 288 -10.73 -14.77 -11.21
N HIS A 289 -10.02 -13.77 -11.76
CA HIS A 289 -9.27 -12.79 -10.99
C HIS A 289 -10.14 -11.63 -10.47
N LEU A 290 -11.36 -11.49 -10.98
CA LEU A 290 -12.33 -10.49 -10.54
C LEU A 290 -13.24 -11.08 -9.47
N THR A 291 -13.51 -10.31 -8.42
CA THR A 291 -14.54 -10.64 -7.41
C THR A 291 -15.92 -10.76 -8.06
N PRO A 292 -16.90 -11.39 -7.37
CA PRO A 292 -18.28 -11.41 -7.86
C PRO A 292 -18.86 -10.02 -8.14
N LYS A 293 -18.57 -9.03 -7.31
CA LYS A 293 -19.06 -7.66 -7.53
C LYS A 293 -18.40 -7.00 -8.74
N GLU A 294 -17.09 -7.14 -8.92
CA GLU A 294 -16.39 -6.57 -10.08
C GLU A 294 -16.89 -7.13 -11.41
N ARG A 295 -17.19 -8.44 -11.46
CA ARG A 295 -17.83 -9.05 -12.64
C ARG A 295 -19.21 -8.42 -12.92
N TYR A 296 -19.99 -8.11 -11.89
CA TYR A 296 -21.24 -7.39 -12.07
C TYR A 296 -21.05 -5.93 -12.50
N GLN A 297 -20.00 -5.26 -12.04
CA GLN A 297 -19.67 -3.89 -12.45
C GLN A 297 -19.35 -3.82 -13.94
N VAL A 298 -18.48 -4.70 -14.46
CA VAL A 298 -18.19 -4.72 -15.91
C VAL A 298 -19.40 -5.13 -16.75
N VAL A 299 -20.23 -6.06 -16.26
CA VAL A 299 -21.52 -6.39 -16.89
C VAL A 299 -22.43 -5.17 -16.92
N HIS A 300 -22.50 -4.39 -15.83
CA HIS A 300 -23.27 -3.16 -15.78
C HIS A 300 -22.79 -2.17 -16.85
N TYR A 301 -21.48 -1.92 -16.93
CA TYR A 301 -20.91 -1.05 -17.96
C TYR A 301 -21.24 -1.50 -19.38
N ILE A 302 -20.98 -2.76 -19.74
CA ILE A 302 -21.26 -3.28 -21.09
C ILE A 302 -22.74 -3.07 -21.45
N ARG A 303 -23.63 -3.42 -20.52
CA ARG A 303 -25.08 -3.32 -20.75
C ARG A 303 -25.53 -1.89 -20.92
N GLU A 304 -25.07 -1.00 -20.05
CA GLU A 304 -25.54 0.38 -20.02
C GLU A 304 -24.94 1.23 -21.14
N THR A 305 -23.67 1.01 -21.47
CA THR A 305 -22.93 1.78 -22.47
C THR A 305 -23.16 1.25 -23.88
N PHE A 306 -23.05 -0.06 -24.10
CA PHE A 306 -23.06 -0.63 -25.45
C PHE A 306 -24.40 -1.27 -25.84
N MET A 307 -25.09 -1.93 -24.90
CA MET A 307 -26.29 -2.70 -25.24
C MET A 307 -27.59 -1.88 -25.20
N ARG A 308 -27.72 -0.95 -24.23
CA ARG A 308 -28.97 -0.24 -23.92
C ARG A 308 -29.65 0.39 -25.15
N LYS A 309 -28.88 0.96 -26.07
CA LYS A 309 -29.41 1.70 -27.23
C LYS A 309 -29.80 0.81 -28.40
N SER A 310 -29.11 -0.30 -28.62
CA SER A 310 -29.15 -1.00 -29.91
C SER A 310 -29.27 -2.53 -29.84
N ASN A 311 -28.97 -3.16 -28.70
CA ASN A 311 -29.03 -4.62 -28.63
C ASN A 311 -30.47 -5.10 -28.39
N PRO A 312 -31.04 -5.94 -29.27
CA PRO A 312 -32.42 -6.42 -29.14
C PRO A 312 -32.66 -7.27 -27.88
N GLY A 313 -31.61 -7.88 -27.33
CA GLY A 313 -31.61 -8.66 -26.09
C GLY A 313 -31.49 -7.83 -24.81
N TYR A 314 -31.28 -6.51 -24.87
CA TYR A 314 -31.22 -5.68 -23.67
C TYR A 314 -32.60 -5.56 -23.02
N ARG A 315 -32.67 -5.83 -21.71
CA ARG A 315 -33.83 -5.60 -20.85
C ARG A 315 -33.35 -5.06 -19.50
N LYS A 316 -34.02 -4.04 -18.96
CA LYS A 316 -33.69 -3.53 -17.62
C LYS A 316 -34.14 -4.56 -16.58
N PRO A 317 -33.31 -4.91 -15.58
CA PRO A 317 -33.73 -5.80 -14.50
C PRO A 317 -34.96 -5.23 -13.77
N ASP A 318 -36.02 -6.04 -13.66
CA ASP A 318 -37.24 -5.69 -12.94
C ASP A 318 -37.40 -6.57 -11.68
N ALA A 319 -38.46 -6.32 -10.90
CA ALA A 319 -38.69 -7.06 -9.66
C ALA A 319 -38.92 -8.56 -9.88
N ALA A 320 -39.52 -8.96 -11.00
CA ALA A 320 -39.76 -10.36 -11.33
C ALA A 320 -38.45 -11.08 -11.68
N TYR A 321 -37.59 -10.44 -12.46
CA TYR A 321 -36.25 -10.93 -12.76
C TYR A 321 -35.42 -11.08 -11.49
N LEU A 322 -35.34 -10.04 -10.65
CA LEU A 322 -34.59 -10.09 -9.39
C LEU A 322 -35.12 -11.18 -8.45
N ALA A 323 -36.43 -11.43 -8.45
CA ALA A 323 -37.02 -12.51 -7.68
C ALA A 323 -36.61 -13.91 -8.19
N SER A 324 -36.40 -14.07 -9.50
CA SER A 324 -36.00 -15.34 -10.14
C SER A 324 -34.53 -15.72 -9.98
N LEU A 325 -33.69 -14.80 -9.53
CA LEU A 325 -32.26 -15.05 -9.35
C LEU A 325 -31.99 -16.03 -8.20
N PRO A 326 -30.88 -16.80 -8.26
CA PRO A 326 -30.44 -17.61 -7.13
C PRO A 326 -30.35 -16.78 -5.85
N LYS A 327 -30.76 -17.38 -4.73
CA LYS A 327 -30.69 -16.75 -3.41
C LYS A 327 -29.33 -17.01 -2.78
N GLY A 328 -28.84 -16.03 -2.05
CA GLY A 328 -27.63 -16.13 -1.28
C GLY A 328 -27.57 -15.04 -0.22
N THR A 329 -26.59 -15.14 0.66
CA THR A 329 -26.37 -14.20 1.77
C THR A 329 -25.16 -13.31 1.55
N LYS A 330 -24.25 -13.72 0.66
CA LYS A 330 -22.97 -13.06 0.43
C LYS A 330 -23.12 -11.85 -0.48
N SER A 331 -22.47 -10.75 -0.10
CA SER A 331 -22.46 -9.50 -0.88
C SER A 331 -21.53 -9.54 -2.10
N GLY A 332 -20.66 -10.55 -2.19
CA GLY A 332 -19.65 -10.66 -3.25
C GLY A 332 -18.37 -9.86 -3.01
N ASP A 333 -18.25 -9.24 -1.83
CA ASP A 333 -17.10 -8.42 -1.41
C ASP A 333 -16.28 -9.09 -0.29
N GLU A 334 -16.55 -10.36 -0.01
CA GLU A 334 -15.91 -11.10 1.08
C GLU A 334 -14.44 -11.42 0.74
N VAL A 335 -13.54 -11.01 1.62
CA VAL A 335 -12.13 -11.36 1.58
C VAL A 335 -11.88 -12.46 2.62
N PRO A 336 -11.24 -13.60 2.28
CA PRO A 336 -10.86 -14.62 3.25
C PRO A 336 -10.04 -14.00 4.38
N ILE A 337 -10.42 -14.23 5.64
CA ILE A 337 -9.62 -13.81 6.79
C ILE A 337 -8.40 -14.75 6.86
N ILE A 338 -7.22 -14.20 6.62
CA ILE A 338 -5.96 -14.93 6.72
C ILE A 338 -5.31 -14.57 8.06
N HIS A 339 -5.14 -15.55 8.94
CA HIS A 339 -4.45 -15.31 10.21
C HIS A 339 -2.97 -15.03 9.95
N ARG A 340 -2.54 -13.83 10.34
CA ARG A 340 -1.17 -13.34 10.22
C ARG A 340 -0.40 -13.59 11.51
N ASP A 341 0.88 -13.92 11.38
CA ASP A 341 1.80 -13.97 12.52
C ASP A 341 2.41 -12.58 12.78
N PHE A 342 1.99 -11.96 13.89
CA PHE A 342 2.50 -10.67 14.36
C PHE A 342 3.77 -10.80 15.21
N GLY A 343 4.19 -12.02 15.54
CA GLY A 343 5.15 -12.29 16.62
C GLY A 343 4.45 -12.50 17.96
N PRO A 344 5.18 -12.37 19.08
CA PRO A 344 4.63 -12.53 20.42
C PRO A 344 3.87 -11.30 20.95
N ALA A 345 3.97 -10.16 20.27
CA ALA A 345 3.31 -8.92 20.67
C ALA A 345 2.80 -8.10 19.48
N LEU A 346 1.77 -7.29 19.71
CA LEU A 346 1.21 -6.34 18.75
C LEU A 346 0.99 -5.00 19.43
N ALA A 347 1.62 -3.96 18.90
CA ALA A 347 1.34 -2.56 19.24
C ALA A 347 0.17 -2.04 18.39
N SER A 348 -0.87 -1.53 19.05
CA SER A 348 -2.06 -0.95 18.39
C SER A 348 -2.86 -0.08 19.36
N GLN A 349 -3.95 0.52 18.88
CA GLN A 349 -5.08 0.88 19.72
C GLN A 349 -5.83 -0.39 20.15
N LEU A 350 -6.46 -0.38 21.33
CA LEU A 350 -7.40 -1.43 21.75
C LEU A 350 -8.79 -0.81 21.93
N ARG A 351 -9.74 -1.26 21.11
CA ARG A 351 -11.06 -0.66 20.95
C ARG A 351 -10.93 0.84 20.66
N ARG A 352 -11.87 1.65 21.16
CA ARG A 352 -11.81 3.13 21.16
C ARG A 352 -11.42 3.69 22.52
N ASP A 353 -11.03 2.82 23.44
CA ASP A 353 -10.79 3.17 24.85
C ASP A 353 -9.30 3.48 25.07
N PHE A 354 -8.41 2.74 24.40
CA PHE A 354 -6.97 2.83 24.63
C PHE A 354 -6.23 3.09 23.31
N PRO A 355 -5.61 4.27 23.14
CA PRO A 355 -4.98 4.64 21.87
C PRO A 355 -3.58 4.04 21.65
N SER A 356 -2.86 3.69 22.72
CA SER A 356 -1.53 3.06 22.65
C SER A 356 -1.42 1.87 23.60
N VAL A 357 -1.42 0.68 23.04
CA VAL A 357 -1.44 -0.60 23.76
C VAL A 357 -0.44 -1.57 23.15
N LEU A 358 0.27 -2.30 24.02
CA LEU A 358 1.02 -3.49 23.64
C LEU A 358 0.26 -4.73 24.12
N SER A 359 -0.30 -5.50 23.17
CA SER A 359 -0.93 -6.79 23.46
C SER A 359 0.13 -7.89 23.38
N VAL A 360 0.24 -8.72 24.42
CA VAL A 360 1.25 -9.78 24.57
C VAL A 360 0.57 -11.14 24.63
N HIS A 361 0.96 -12.02 23.71
CA HIS A 361 0.40 -13.36 23.60
C HIS A 361 1.05 -14.32 24.61
N LEU A 362 0.25 -14.90 25.49
CA LEU A 362 0.68 -15.80 26.56
C LEU A 362 0.24 -17.26 26.30
N GLY A 363 -0.09 -17.62 25.05
CA GLY A 363 -0.72 -18.92 24.73
C GLY A 363 -2.23 -18.76 24.66
N GLU A 364 -2.98 -19.49 25.48
CA GLU A 364 -4.46 -19.39 25.52
C GLU A 364 -4.98 -18.05 26.10
N HIS A 365 -4.09 -17.17 26.51
CA HIS A 365 -4.39 -15.88 27.14
C HIS A 365 -3.62 -14.77 26.46
N THR A 366 -4.18 -13.56 26.53
CA THR A 366 -3.51 -12.34 26.08
C THR A 366 -3.67 -11.26 27.14
N ILE A 367 -2.56 -10.63 27.50
CA ILE A 367 -2.55 -9.45 28.37
C ILE A 367 -2.20 -8.22 27.54
N ALA A 368 -2.89 -7.11 27.79
CA ALA A 368 -2.68 -5.86 27.08
C ALA A 368 -2.31 -4.75 28.06
N TYR A 369 -1.22 -4.04 27.77
CA TYR A 369 -0.73 -2.93 28.59
C TYR A 369 -0.89 -1.61 27.85
N ASN A 370 -1.48 -0.61 28.50
CA ASN A 370 -1.41 0.76 28.01
C ASN A 370 0.03 1.27 28.23
N THR A 371 0.76 1.55 27.17
CA THR A 371 2.19 1.88 27.26
C THR A 371 2.48 3.28 27.84
N HIS A 372 1.46 4.14 27.92
CA HIS A 372 1.57 5.49 28.48
C HIS A 372 1.38 5.53 30.00
N THR A 373 0.85 4.45 30.58
CA THR A 373 0.57 4.33 32.02
C THR A 373 1.13 3.04 32.64
N MET A 374 1.47 2.05 31.80
CA MET A 374 1.74 0.65 32.15
C MET A 374 0.60 -0.05 32.91
N ASP A 375 -0.60 0.53 32.90
CA ASP A 375 -1.80 -0.11 33.40
C ASP A 375 -2.25 -1.23 32.46
N GLN A 376 -2.83 -2.29 33.02
CA GLN A 376 -3.47 -3.33 32.22
C GLN A 376 -4.73 -2.77 31.56
N ALA A 377 -4.68 -2.65 30.23
CA ALA A 377 -5.80 -2.25 29.40
C ALA A 377 -6.88 -3.35 29.36
N ASP A 378 -6.45 -4.61 29.24
CA ASP A 378 -7.34 -5.78 29.28
C ASP A 378 -6.56 -7.09 29.48
N LEU A 379 -7.29 -8.17 29.78
CA LEU A 379 -6.78 -9.53 29.87
C LEU A 379 -7.89 -10.51 29.50
N TRP A 380 -7.66 -11.36 28.50
CA TRP A 380 -8.67 -12.30 27.99
C TRP A 380 -8.11 -13.68 27.69
N SER A 381 -9.02 -14.66 27.56
CA SER A 381 -8.75 -16.02 27.11
C SER A 381 -9.36 -16.28 25.73
N GLY A 382 -8.63 -16.95 24.85
CA GLY A 382 -9.05 -17.25 23.48
C GLY A 382 -8.01 -16.77 22.47
N ASP A 383 -8.47 -16.34 21.28
CA ASP A 383 -7.57 -15.88 20.23
C ASP A 383 -6.80 -14.62 20.65
N PHE A 384 -5.62 -14.43 20.03
CA PHE A 384 -4.74 -13.31 20.34
C PHE A 384 -5.47 -11.97 20.23
N VAL A 385 -5.88 -11.55 19.03
CA VAL A 385 -6.64 -10.30 18.80
C VAL A 385 -7.56 -10.44 17.60
N ASP A 386 -8.71 -9.77 17.62
CA ASP A 386 -9.55 -9.59 16.43
C ASP A 386 -9.08 -8.35 15.64
N THR A 387 -8.63 -8.61 14.42
CA THR A 387 -8.13 -7.61 13.47
C THR A 387 -8.97 -7.55 12.19
N SER A 388 -10.13 -8.20 12.15
CA SER A 388 -10.97 -8.39 10.95
C SER A 388 -11.45 -7.08 10.30
N GLN A 389 -11.52 -6.00 11.08
CA GLN A 389 -11.96 -4.67 10.63
C GLN A 389 -10.81 -3.69 10.39
N THR A 390 -9.57 -4.12 10.60
CA THR A 390 -8.38 -3.26 10.64
C THR A 390 -7.57 -3.35 9.35
N GLN A 391 -6.49 -2.58 9.26
CA GLN A 391 -5.50 -2.65 8.20
C GLN A 391 -4.86 -4.03 8.01
N HIS A 392 -4.98 -4.93 8.97
CA HIS A 392 -4.40 -6.26 8.81
C HIS A 392 -5.23 -7.16 7.87
N ASN A 393 -6.51 -6.86 7.66
CA ASN A 393 -7.42 -7.68 6.83
C ASN A 393 -8.23 -6.87 5.81
N ARG A 394 -8.23 -5.53 5.89
CA ARG A 394 -8.98 -4.65 5.00
C ARG A 394 -8.10 -3.55 4.43
N ASP A 395 -8.32 -3.24 3.16
CA ASP A 395 -7.59 -2.19 2.44
C ASP A 395 -7.67 -0.85 3.18
N ARG A 396 -8.89 -0.39 3.51
CA ARG A 396 -9.09 0.88 4.21
C ARG A 396 -8.89 0.82 5.73
N GLY A 397 -9.07 -0.36 6.34
CA GLY A 397 -8.79 -0.62 7.75
C GLY A 397 -9.50 0.28 8.77
N GLU A 398 -10.78 0.61 8.56
CA GLU A 398 -11.49 1.65 9.33
C GLU A 398 -11.92 1.25 10.76
N GLY A 399 -11.64 0.01 11.16
CA GLY A 399 -11.97 -0.53 12.48
C GLY A 399 -10.88 -0.31 13.54
N THR A 400 -11.02 -1.04 14.64
CA THR A 400 -10.07 -1.05 15.76
C THR A 400 -9.69 -2.49 16.07
N VAL A 401 -8.50 -2.72 16.63
CA VAL A 401 -8.16 -4.02 17.20
C VAL A 401 -9.02 -4.25 18.44
N ASN A 402 -9.59 -5.44 18.57
CA ASN A 402 -10.42 -5.85 19.71
C ASN A 402 -9.87 -7.13 20.35
N PRO A 403 -10.22 -7.45 21.61
CA PRO A 403 -9.89 -8.73 22.20
C PRO A 403 -10.40 -9.90 21.33
N GLY A 404 -9.55 -10.91 21.13
CA GLY A 404 -9.90 -12.12 20.37
C GLY A 404 -10.69 -13.15 21.18
N GLY A 405 -11.08 -12.84 22.41
CA GLY A 405 -11.71 -13.82 23.29
C GLY A 405 -12.45 -13.21 24.48
N ALA A 406 -12.75 -14.05 25.47
CA ALA A 406 -13.55 -13.68 26.63
C ALA A 406 -12.68 -13.00 27.70
N ALA A 407 -13.12 -11.83 28.16
CA ALA A 407 -12.42 -11.07 29.19
C ALA A 407 -12.37 -11.83 30.53
N LEU A 408 -11.19 -11.85 31.15
CA LEU A 408 -10.97 -12.33 32.51
C LEU A 408 -11.17 -11.18 33.49
N ALA A 409 -12.41 -10.67 33.57
CA ALA A 409 -12.75 -9.45 34.31
C ALA A 409 -12.32 -9.47 35.79
N GLY A 410 -12.28 -10.65 36.41
CA GLY A 410 -11.79 -10.82 37.78
C GLY A 410 -10.29 -10.52 37.95
N LEU A 411 -9.51 -10.46 36.88
CA LEU A 411 -8.07 -10.14 36.89
C LEU A 411 -7.77 -8.74 36.34
N ALA A 412 -8.79 -7.90 36.14
CA ALA A 412 -8.60 -6.48 35.82
C ALA A 412 -7.87 -5.74 36.95
N GLY A 413 -7.34 -4.55 36.66
CA GLY A 413 -6.84 -3.63 37.70
C GLY A 413 -5.38 -3.79 38.09
N TRP A 414 -4.54 -4.38 37.24
CA TRP A 414 -3.08 -4.24 37.37
C TRP A 414 -2.69 -2.79 37.08
N ARG A 415 -2.21 -2.07 38.10
CA ARG A 415 -1.94 -0.63 38.04
C ARG A 415 -0.91 -0.19 39.07
N TRP A 416 0.09 0.56 38.62
CA TRP A 416 1.08 1.19 39.49
C TRP A 416 0.52 2.45 40.14
N GLY A 417 0.93 2.72 41.38
CA GLY A 417 0.74 4.01 42.02
C GLY A 417 1.95 4.91 41.83
N HIS A 418 1.71 6.22 41.96
CA HIS A 418 2.73 7.26 41.84
C HIS A 418 2.76 8.10 43.09
N ASP A 419 3.97 8.43 43.55
CA ASP A 419 4.23 9.12 44.82
C ASP A 419 3.53 8.41 46.00
N GLY A 420 3.50 7.07 45.97
CA GLY A 420 2.94 6.22 47.02
C GLY A 420 1.41 6.09 47.02
N ALA A 421 0.70 6.61 46.01
CA ALA A 421 -0.76 6.54 45.92
C ALA A 421 -1.24 5.91 44.59
N LEU A 422 -2.23 5.01 44.67
CA LEU A 422 -2.90 4.45 43.49
C LEU A 422 -3.90 5.44 42.86
N ASP A 423 -4.45 6.35 43.67
CA ASP A 423 -5.39 7.38 43.23
C ASP A 423 -4.67 8.74 43.26
N TYR A 424 -3.86 9.01 42.23
CA TYR A 424 -3.13 10.27 42.06
C TYR A 424 -3.94 11.30 41.24
N PRO A 425 -3.70 12.62 41.43
CA PRO A 425 -4.37 13.67 40.67
C PRO A 425 -4.16 13.52 39.16
N GLN A 426 -5.24 13.65 38.39
CA GLN A 426 -5.19 13.59 36.91
C GLN A 426 -5.12 14.98 36.26
N THR A 427 -5.22 16.05 37.05
CA THR A 427 -5.21 17.43 36.53
C THR A 427 -3.86 17.77 35.91
N GLY A 428 -3.87 18.27 34.67
CA GLY A 428 -2.66 18.66 33.95
C GLY A 428 -1.92 17.51 33.25
N LEU A 429 -2.43 16.28 33.33
CA LEU A 429 -1.92 15.15 32.56
C LEU A 429 -2.41 15.23 31.11
N LEU A 430 -1.62 14.63 30.21
CA LEU A 430 -2.02 14.43 28.82
C LEU A 430 -3.11 13.35 28.77
N PRO A 431 -4.32 13.62 28.28
CA PRO A 431 -5.42 12.64 28.30
C PRO A 431 -5.14 11.35 27.53
N ARG A 432 -4.27 11.42 26.50
CA ARG A 432 -3.88 10.30 25.63
C ARG A 432 -2.37 10.18 25.45
N GLY A 433 -1.60 10.93 26.23
CA GLY A 433 -0.15 10.95 26.19
C GLY A 433 0.48 10.18 27.35
N PRO A 434 1.82 10.07 27.36
CA PRO A 434 2.54 9.44 28.45
C PRO A 434 2.36 10.22 29.76
N LEU A 435 2.41 9.49 30.88
CA LEU A 435 2.56 10.11 32.19
C LEU A 435 3.91 10.87 32.30
N PRO A 436 4.03 11.81 33.25
CA PRO A 436 5.29 12.50 33.51
C PRO A 436 6.44 11.52 33.71
N SER A 437 7.59 11.79 33.08
CA SER A 437 8.74 10.87 33.05
C SER A 437 9.27 10.47 34.42
N LYS A 438 9.12 11.34 35.43
CA LYS A 438 9.43 11.06 36.83
C LYS A 438 8.56 9.94 37.40
N TRP A 439 7.27 9.92 37.05
CA TRP A 439 6.32 8.92 37.51
C TRP A 439 6.43 7.62 36.71
N LEU A 440 6.54 7.73 35.40
CA LEU A 440 6.67 6.58 34.51
C LEU A 440 7.57 6.91 33.32
N ARG A 441 8.56 6.06 33.08
CA ARG A 441 9.32 6.06 31.83
C ARG A 441 9.30 4.67 31.22
N TYR A 442 8.48 4.48 30.19
CA TYR A 442 8.49 3.27 29.37
C TYR A 442 9.65 3.31 28.37
N ARG A 443 10.58 2.37 28.47
CA ARG A 443 11.77 2.27 27.59
C ARG A 443 11.52 1.39 26.38
N GLY A 444 10.58 0.46 26.44
CA GLY A 444 10.26 -0.45 25.34
C GLY A 444 10.05 -1.87 25.83
N TYR A 445 10.24 -2.82 24.92
CA TYR A 445 10.18 -4.25 25.25
C TYR A 445 11.23 -5.05 24.51
N HIS A 446 11.68 -6.12 25.15
CA HIS A 446 12.60 -7.10 24.60
C HIS A 446 11.87 -8.37 24.18
N LEU A 447 12.38 -9.03 23.15
CA LEU A 447 11.98 -10.35 22.71
C LEU A 447 13.08 -11.36 23.05
N HIS A 448 12.66 -12.51 23.57
CA HIS A 448 13.52 -13.68 23.74
C HIS A 448 12.76 -14.91 23.25
N GLY A 449 12.90 -15.21 21.96
CA GLY A 449 11.96 -16.07 21.25
C GLY A 449 10.55 -15.50 21.34
N ARG A 450 9.59 -16.30 21.84
CA ARG A 450 8.19 -15.87 22.02
C ARG A 450 7.91 -15.17 23.36
N ARG A 451 8.92 -14.97 24.21
CA ARG A 451 8.75 -14.27 25.50
C ARG A 451 8.99 -12.78 25.33
N VAL A 452 8.19 -11.98 26.02
CA VAL A 452 8.29 -10.52 26.05
C VAL A 452 8.78 -10.07 27.43
N VAL A 453 9.76 -9.16 27.47
CA VAL A 453 10.18 -8.47 28.69
C VAL A 453 9.94 -6.99 28.53
N LEU A 454 9.04 -6.42 29.34
CA LEU A 454 8.76 -4.99 29.38
C LEU A 454 9.86 -4.28 30.18
N ASP A 455 10.40 -3.18 29.65
CA ASP A 455 11.37 -2.33 30.34
C ASP A 455 10.76 -0.94 30.60
N TYR A 456 10.62 -0.60 31.88
CA TYR A 456 10.12 0.70 32.31
C TYR A 456 10.68 1.10 33.68
N SER A 457 10.33 2.29 34.17
CA SER A 457 10.54 2.67 35.58
C SER A 457 9.30 3.34 36.13
N ILE A 458 9.01 3.07 37.40
CA ILE A 458 7.95 3.71 38.18
C ILE A 458 8.60 4.53 39.28
N ASP A 459 8.28 5.81 39.36
CA ASP A 459 8.89 6.75 40.29
C ASP A 459 10.42 6.64 40.34
N ASP A 460 11.04 6.73 39.15
CA ASP A 460 12.48 6.53 38.87
C ASP A 460 13.08 5.15 39.25
N ARG A 461 12.28 4.20 39.77
CA ARG A 461 12.71 2.84 40.10
C ARG A 461 12.58 1.92 38.89
N PRO A 462 13.68 1.34 38.36
CA PRO A 462 13.62 0.52 37.14
C PRO A 462 12.95 -0.84 37.39
N ILE A 463 12.18 -1.30 36.41
CA ILE A 463 11.41 -2.54 36.44
C ILE A 463 11.58 -3.28 35.11
N LEU A 464 11.95 -4.55 35.20
CA LEU A 464 11.78 -5.51 34.11
C LEU A 464 10.64 -6.44 34.45
N GLU A 465 9.64 -6.56 33.57
CA GLU A 465 8.46 -7.39 33.75
C GLU A 465 8.35 -8.44 32.64
N THR A 466 8.16 -9.71 33.02
CA THR A 466 7.85 -10.80 32.09
C THR A 466 6.48 -11.40 32.43
N PRO A 467 5.43 -11.11 31.65
CA PRO A 467 4.14 -11.77 31.80
C PRO A 467 4.17 -13.19 31.23
N LEU A 468 3.50 -14.11 31.91
CA LEU A 468 3.47 -15.54 31.62
C LEU A 468 2.06 -16.10 31.88
N ALA A 469 1.73 -17.21 31.21
CA ALA A 469 0.54 -17.99 31.57
C ALA A 469 0.66 -18.55 33.01
N SER A 470 -0.49 -18.72 33.65
CA SER A 470 -0.60 -19.45 34.91
C SER A 470 -0.08 -20.88 34.79
N ALA A 471 0.61 -21.36 35.82
CA ALA A 471 1.07 -22.76 35.88
C ALA A 471 -0.02 -23.72 36.40
N SER A 472 -1.10 -23.20 37.00
CA SER A 472 -2.14 -24.01 37.65
C SER A 472 -3.18 -24.60 36.70
N GLY A 473 -3.16 -24.20 35.41
CA GLY A 473 -4.19 -24.57 34.43
C GLY A 473 -5.56 -23.91 34.68
N LEU A 474 -5.66 -23.03 35.68
CA LEU A 474 -6.82 -22.20 35.95
C LEU A 474 -6.69 -20.83 35.25
N PRO A 475 -7.81 -20.12 34.97
CA PRO A 475 -7.78 -18.78 34.41
C PRO A 475 -6.94 -17.84 35.27
N GLY A 476 -5.79 -17.42 34.73
CA GLY A 476 -4.77 -16.76 35.53
C GLY A 476 -3.52 -16.38 34.75
N VAL A 477 -2.73 -15.51 35.36
CA VAL A 477 -1.45 -15.04 34.81
C VAL A 477 -0.39 -14.96 35.91
N ARG A 478 0.87 -15.05 35.50
CA ARG A 478 2.03 -14.83 36.35
C ARG A 478 2.85 -13.68 35.80
N GLN A 479 3.39 -12.85 36.67
CA GLN A 479 4.27 -11.74 36.30
C GLN A 479 5.54 -11.81 37.12
N ARG A 480 6.67 -12.01 36.44
CA ARG A 480 8.00 -11.96 37.03
C ARG A 480 8.51 -10.53 36.96
N LEU A 481 8.97 -10.00 38.08
CA LEU A 481 9.43 -8.63 38.22
C LEU A 481 10.84 -8.61 38.79
N ARG A 482 11.77 -8.02 38.04
CA ARG A 482 13.02 -7.50 38.61
C ARG A 482 12.79 -6.04 38.92
N ILE A 483 12.72 -5.69 40.21
CA ILE A 483 12.52 -4.31 40.67
C ILE A 483 13.86 -3.80 41.18
N GLY A 484 14.35 -2.70 40.63
CA GLY A 484 15.61 -2.08 41.01
C GLY A 484 15.66 -1.59 42.47
N ALA A 485 16.83 -1.09 42.89
CA ALA A 485 16.92 -0.29 44.10
C ALA A 485 16.14 1.03 43.91
N GLY A 486 15.56 1.57 44.97
CA GLY A 486 14.78 2.81 44.90
C GLY A 486 13.79 2.97 46.03
N GLN A 487 12.91 3.96 45.88
CA GLN A 487 11.87 4.27 46.86
C GLN A 487 10.75 3.23 46.91
N ALA A 488 9.88 3.35 47.93
CA ALA A 488 8.74 2.47 48.10
C ALA A 488 7.75 2.65 46.94
N LEU A 489 7.15 1.55 46.49
CA LEU A 489 6.14 1.53 45.42
C LEU A 489 4.86 0.88 45.94
N VAL A 490 3.73 1.19 45.28
CA VAL A 490 2.46 0.52 45.50
C VAL A 490 1.90 0.02 44.17
N LEU A 491 1.40 -1.21 44.17
CA LEU A 491 0.86 -1.87 42.98
C LEU A 491 -0.51 -2.46 43.32
N ALA A 492 -1.55 -2.04 42.59
CA ALA A 492 -2.79 -2.79 42.54
C ALA A 492 -2.55 -3.99 41.62
N VAL A 493 -2.71 -5.21 42.15
CA VAL A 493 -2.48 -6.42 41.35
C VAL A 493 -3.76 -6.94 40.72
N THR A 494 -4.91 -6.68 41.34
CA THR A 494 -6.22 -6.99 40.76
C THR A 494 -7.31 -6.17 41.46
N GLN A 495 -8.43 -5.98 40.79
CA GLN A 495 -9.62 -5.32 41.29
C GLN A 495 -10.87 -6.12 40.92
N ARG A 496 -11.78 -6.28 41.89
CA ARG A 496 -13.10 -6.86 41.64
C ARG A 496 -14.20 -5.94 42.19
N PRO A 497 -14.68 -4.97 41.39
CA PRO A 497 -15.75 -4.08 41.81
C PRO A 497 -17.00 -4.86 42.23
N GLY A 498 -17.63 -4.47 43.35
CA GLY A 498 -18.84 -5.13 43.86
C GLY A 498 -18.61 -6.42 44.64
N ALA A 499 -17.35 -6.80 44.92
CA ALA A 499 -17.05 -7.87 45.86
C ALA A 499 -17.66 -7.60 47.25
N SER A 500 -18.16 -8.65 47.91
CA SER A 500 -18.77 -8.57 49.23
C SER A 500 -17.81 -8.89 50.38
N ALA A 501 -16.62 -9.43 50.07
CA ALA A 501 -15.59 -9.76 51.03
C ALA A 501 -14.19 -9.67 50.39
N GLY A 502 -13.20 -9.23 51.16
CA GLY A 502 -11.80 -9.22 50.75
C GLY A 502 -10.87 -9.14 51.94
N GLY A 503 -9.65 -9.64 51.79
CA GLY A 503 -8.60 -9.56 52.79
C GLY A 503 -7.42 -10.49 52.48
N VAL A 504 -6.60 -10.73 53.49
CA VAL A 504 -5.36 -11.50 53.43
C VAL A 504 -5.53 -12.76 54.26
N LEU A 505 -5.36 -13.90 53.62
CA LEU A 505 -5.33 -15.23 54.23
C LEU A 505 -3.86 -15.60 54.48
N ILE A 506 -3.51 -15.84 55.74
CA ILE A 506 -2.17 -16.28 56.15
C ILE A 506 -2.32 -17.74 56.57
N ASP A 507 -1.72 -18.67 55.83
CA ASP A 507 -1.92 -20.11 56.00
C ASP A 507 -3.42 -20.51 56.04
N THR A 508 -3.91 -20.96 57.21
CA THR A 508 -5.30 -21.34 57.50
C THR A 508 -6.01 -20.37 58.46
N GLN A 509 -5.40 -19.21 58.74
CA GLN A 509 -5.92 -18.20 59.67
C GLN A 509 -7.15 -17.46 59.11
N PRO A 510 -7.95 -16.82 59.97
CA PRO A 510 -9.03 -15.93 59.53
C PRO A 510 -8.54 -14.81 58.62
N LEU A 511 -9.43 -14.34 57.75
CA LEU A 511 -9.19 -13.23 56.83
C LEU A 511 -8.88 -11.93 57.62
N THR A 512 -7.81 -11.24 57.24
CA THR A 512 -7.42 -9.93 57.83
C THR A 512 -7.42 -8.84 56.76
N ASP A 513 -7.61 -7.57 57.12
CA ASP A 513 -7.64 -6.48 56.13
C ASP A 513 -6.25 -6.21 55.50
N ARG A 514 -5.19 -6.56 56.21
CA ARG A 514 -3.78 -6.39 55.82
C ARG A 514 -2.91 -7.46 56.47
N GLY A 515 -1.80 -7.79 55.83
CA GLY A 515 -0.85 -8.76 56.35
C GLY A 515 0.49 -8.76 55.58
N PRO A 516 1.50 -9.48 56.08
CA PRO A 516 2.72 -9.72 55.32
C PRO A 516 2.40 -10.41 54.00
N ALA A 517 3.21 -10.19 52.97
CA ALA A 517 3.01 -10.82 51.67
C ALA A 517 3.62 -12.22 51.56
N SER A 518 4.63 -12.52 52.40
CA SER A 518 5.22 -13.85 52.56
C SER A 518 4.20 -14.84 53.12
N HIS A 519 4.14 -16.06 52.57
CA HIS A 519 3.23 -17.13 53.02
C HIS A 519 1.73 -16.73 53.09
N ALA A 520 1.31 -15.72 52.32
CA ALA A 520 -0.04 -15.19 52.35
C ALA A 520 -0.71 -15.16 50.96
N VAL A 521 -2.02 -15.39 50.95
CA VAL A 521 -2.90 -15.24 49.78
C VAL A 521 -3.80 -14.03 49.99
N ALA A 522 -3.66 -13.01 49.15
CA ALA A 522 -4.62 -11.90 49.10
C ALA A 522 -5.81 -12.31 48.24
N VAL A 523 -7.04 -12.07 48.72
CA VAL A 523 -8.27 -12.52 48.05
C VAL A 523 -9.37 -11.47 48.13
N VAL A 524 -10.12 -11.32 47.06
CA VAL A 524 -11.31 -10.46 46.97
C VAL A 524 -12.39 -11.14 46.14
N GLY A 525 -13.65 -11.09 46.58
CA GLY A 525 -14.72 -11.80 45.90
C GLY A 525 -16.06 -11.83 46.63
N THR A 526 -16.92 -12.75 46.22
CA THR A 526 -18.20 -13.00 46.87
C THR A 526 -18.08 -14.21 47.77
N ARG A 527 -18.30 -14.02 49.07
CA ARG A 527 -18.22 -15.09 50.07
C ARG A 527 -19.62 -15.45 50.56
N GLY A 528 -19.97 -16.74 50.50
CA GLY A 528 -21.16 -17.30 51.16
C GLY A 528 -20.89 -17.54 52.64
N ALA A 529 -21.80 -18.25 53.32
CA ALA A 529 -21.64 -18.54 54.76
C ALA A 529 -20.30 -19.24 55.08
N ASP A 530 -19.94 -20.27 54.31
CA ASP A 530 -18.80 -21.13 54.64
C ASP A 530 -17.71 -21.20 53.55
N ARG A 531 -17.97 -20.67 52.35
CA ARG A 531 -17.05 -20.77 51.19
C ARG A 531 -17.17 -19.61 50.22
N TRP A 532 -16.10 -19.37 49.46
CA TRP A 532 -16.10 -18.44 48.33
C TRP A 532 -17.02 -18.94 47.22
N GLN A 533 -17.85 -18.05 46.69
CA GLN A 533 -18.74 -18.31 45.55
C GLN A 533 -18.08 -17.86 44.24
N SER A 534 -17.21 -16.87 44.30
CA SER A 534 -16.35 -16.43 43.22
C SER A 534 -15.25 -15.57 43.84
N LEU A 535 -14.05 -15.55 43.24
CA LEU A 535 -12.93 -14.80 43.80
C LEU A 535 -11.91 -14.39 42.74
N SER A 536 -11.11 -13.40 43.11
CA SER A 536 -9.84 -13.06 42.50
C SER A 536 -8.81 -13.10 43.61
N ALA A 537 -7.72 -13.82 43.41
CA ALA A 537 -6.71 -14.00 44.43
C ALA A 537 -5.30 -13.88 43.84
N ALA A 538 -4.38 -13.43 44.66
CA ALA A 538 -2.99 -13.24 44.29
C ALA A 538 -2.03 -13.69 45.40
N VAL A 539 -0.87 -14.19 44.98
CA VAL A 539 0.27 -14.49 45.85
C VAL A 539 1.52 -13.87 45.26
N VAL A 540 2.53 -13.63 46.10
CA VAL A 540 3.86 -13.18 45.68
C VAL A 540 4.90 -14.18 46.18
N ARG A 541 5.92 -14.48 45.36
CA ARG A 541 7.04 -15.39 45.67
C ARG A 541 8.38 -14.71 45.39
N GLY A 542 9.47 -15.28 45.92
CA GLY A 542 10.83 -14.76 45.76
C GLY A 542 11.27 -13.90 46.95
N ASP A 543 11.91 -12.78 46.66
CA ASP A 543 12.31 -11.80 47.68
C ASP A 543 11.09 -11.02 48.19
N THR A 544 10.42 -11.61 49.17
CA THR A 544 9.20 -11.09 49.80
C THR A 544 9.47 -10.32 51.10
N GLU A 545 10.73 -10.05 51.44
CA GLU A 545 11.09 -9.33 52.66
C GLU A 545 10.51 -7.91 52.66
N GLY A 546 9.71 -7.60 53.68
CA GLY A 546 9.08 -6.30 53.88
C GLY A 546 7.87 -6.01 52.98
N LEU A 547 7.48 -6.90 52.06
CA LEU A 547 6.26 -6.74 51.27
C LEU A 547 5.02 -6.98 52.12
N SER A 548 3.96 -6.22 51.86
CA SER A 548 2.67 -6.40 52.54
C SER A 548 1.48 -6.32 51.59
N TRP A 549 0.48 -7.16 51.85
CA TRP A 549 -0.83 -7.10 51.20
C TRP A 549 -1.81 -6.24 52.00
N SER A 550 -2.70 -5.57 51.28
CA SER A 550 -3.92 -4.97 51.84
C SER A 550 -5.05 -5.02 50.83
N VAL A 551 -6.29 -4.94 51.33
CA VAL A 551 -7.47 -4.73 50.48
C VAL A 551 -8.06 -3.37 50.79
N ASP A 552 -8.17 -2.54 49.76
CA ASP A 552 -8.64 -1.17 49.93
C ASP A 552 -10.17 -1.03 49.80
N ALA A 553 -10.68 0.17 50.04
CA ALA A 553 -12.10 0.48 49.97
C ALA A 553 -12.72 0.27 48.57
N ARG A 554 -11.90 0.25 47.50
CA ARG A 554 -12.34 0.01 46.12
C ARG A 554 -12.22 -1.46 45.72
N GLN A 555 -11.99 -2.35 46.70
CA GLN A 555 -11.83 -3.79 46.49
C GLN A 555 -10.65 -4.12 45.56
N ARG A 556 -9.56 -3.34 45.67
CA ARG A 556 -8.28 -3.64 45.03
C ARG A 556 -7.41 -4.46 45.98
N LEU A 557 -6.77 -5.51 45.46
CA LEU A 557 -5.66 -6.17 46.13
C LEU A 557 -4.41 -5.32 45.91
N VAL A 558 -3.85 -4.76 46.97
CA VAL A 558 -2.73 -3.80 46.91
C VAL A 558 -1.49 -4.42 47.54
N LEU A 559 -0.42 -4.50 46.75
CA LEU A 559 0.92 -4.87 47.19
C LEU A 559 1.72 -3.61 47.49
N SER A 560 2.19 -3.46 48.72
CA SER A 560 3.16 -2.44 49.09
C SER A 560 4.56 -3.03 49.01
N ILE A 561 5.43 -2.38 48.25
CA ILE A 561 6.83 -2.77 48.03
C ILE A 561 7.71 -1.74 48.76
N PRO A 562 8.55 -2.15 49.73
CA PRO A 562 9.34 -1.22 50.51
C PRO A 562 10.43 -0.56 49.66
N ALA A 563 11.04 0.50 50.20
CA ALA A 563 12.25 1.06 49.63
C ALA A 563 13.44 0.11 49.84
N ASP A 564 14.34 0.01 48.85
CA ASP A 564 15.48 -0.91 48.88
C ASP A 564 16.74 -0.30 48.30
N THR A 565 17.89 -0.82 48.75
CA THR A 565 19.22 -0.50 48.21
C THR A 565 19.72 -1.51 47.18
N GLN A 566 19.01 -2.62 46.97
CA GLN A 566 19.35 -3.66 46.00
C GLN A 566 18.13 -4.02 45.14
N SER A 567 18.37 -4.67 44.00
CA SER A 567 17.29 -5.21 43.19
C SER A 567 16.64 -6.41 43.87
N ARG A 568 15.31 -6.46 43.85
CA ARG A 568 14.53 -7.63 44.28
C ARG A 568 13.97 -8.38 43.08
N LEU A 569 13.89 -9.69 43.21
CA LEU A 569 13.26 -10.58 42.22
C LEU A 569 12.02 -11.21 42.85
N ILE A 570 10.86 -10.91 42.27
CA ILE A 570 9.58 -11.42 42.73
C ILE A 570 8.75 -11.98 41.58
N GLU A 571 7.87 -12.92 41.87
CA GLU A 571 6.85 -13.40 40.94
C GLU A 571 5.48 -13.25 41.59
N ILE A 572 4.54 -12.60 40.89
CA ILE A 572 3.15 -12.45 41.32
C ILE A 572 2.29 -13.39 40.48
N GLU A 573 1.55 -14.29 41.13
CA GLU A 573 0.59 -15.19 40.48
C GLU A 573 -0.83 -14.76 40.85
N ARG A 574 -1.68 -14.55 39.83
CA ARG A 574 -3.06 -14.07 39.99
C ARG A 574 -4.02 -15.05 39.34
N LEU A 575 -5.00 -15.54 40.10
CA LEU A 575 -6.04 -16.44 39.62
C LEU A 575 -7.43 -15.83 39.83
N THR A 576 -8.36 -16.13 38.92
CA THR A 576 -9.77 -15.78 39.07
C THR A 576 -10.66 -17.00 38.95
N ALA A 577 -11.75 -16.99 39.71
CA ALA A 577 -12.81 -17.98 39.68
C ALA A 577 -14.18 -17.29 39.65
N THR A 578 -15.12 -17.91 38.92
CA THR A 578 -16.49 -17.43 38.73
C THR A 578 -17.53 -18.25 39.48
N ASP A 579 -17.16 -19.42 40.00
CA ASP A 579 -18.03 -20.31 40.77
C ASP A 579 -17.30 -20.88 42.01
N ALA A 580 -18.07 -21.51 42.90
CA ALA A 580 -17.56 -21.98 44.18
C ALA A 580 -16.55 -23.13 44.07
N THR A 581 -16.67 -23.97 43.03
CA THR A 581 -15.77 -25.11 42.82
C THR A 581 -14.42 -24.61 42.35
N THR A 582 -14.42 -23.78 41.30
CA THR A 582 -13.18 -23.18 40.78
C THR A 582 -12.52 -22.24 41.79
N ALA A 583 -13.31 -21.59 42.66
CA ALA A 583 -12.79 -20.76 43.75
C ALA A 583 -12.01 -21.57 44.79
N ALA A 584 -12.53 -22.73 45.21
CA ALA A 584 -11.82 -23.62 46.12
C ALA A 584 -10.50 -24.10 45.50
N THR A 585 -10.54 -24.60 44.26
CA THR A 585 -9.35 -25.06 43.53
C THR A 585 -8.31 -23.95 43.35
N ALA A 586 -8.74 -22.72 43.05
CA ALA A 586 -7.83 -21.58 42.92
C ALA A 586 -7.13 -21.24 44.23
N LEU A 587 -7.84 -21.25 45.36
CA LEU A 587 -7.23 -21.03 46.67
C LEU A 587 -6.26 -22.13 47.05
N ASP A 588 -6.64 -23.40 46.86
CA ASP A 588 -5.78 -24.54 47.15
C ASP A 588 -4.48 -24.48 46.32
N ALA A 589 -4.59 -24.15 45.03
CA ALA A 589 -3.45 -23.99 44.13
C ALA A 589 -2.51 -22.85 44.59
N LEU A 590 -3.08 -21.70 44.97
CA LEU A 590 -2.31 -20.57 45.47
C LEU A 590 -1.66 -20.86 46.82
N GLN A 591 -2.37 -21.50 47.76
CA GLN A 591 -1.83 -21.88 49.07
C GLN A 591 -0.69 -22.90 48.95
N ALA A 592 -0.82 -23.88 48.05
CA ALA A 592 0.26 -24.82 47.73
C ALA A 592 1.49 -24.06 47.19
N SER A 593 1.27 -23.13 46.25
CA SER A 593 2.31 -22.28 45.67
C SER A 593 3.07 -21.44 46.72
N VAL A 594 2.40 -20.91 47.74
CA VAL A 594 3.09 -20.17 48.82
C VAL A 594 3.73 -21.08 49.88
N SER A 595 3.23 -22.31 50.03
CA SER A 595 3.84 -23.33 50.92
C SER A 595 5.15 -23.88 50.32
N GLU A 596 5.27 -23.87 49.00
CA GLU A 596 6.47 -24.27 48.26
C GLU A 596 7.55 -23.17 48.17
N GLN A 597 7.33 -21.98 48.75
CA GLN A 597 8.29 -20.86 48.78
C GLN A 597 9.67 -21.21 49.36
N GLY A 598 9.80 -22.33 50.08
CA GLY A 598 11.06 -22.86 50.62
C GLY A 598 11.79 -23.89 49.75
N SER A 599 11.30 -24.20 48.54
CA SER A 599 11.98 -25.08 47.59
C SER A 599 12.99 -24.28 46.73
N ASP A 600 14.15 -24.86 46.40
CA ASP A 600 15.24 -24.28 45.59
C ASP A 600 14.85 -23.89 44.13
N ALA A 601 13.56 -23.76 43.81
CA ALA A 601 13.08 -23.34 42.50
C ALA A 601 13.36 -21.84 42.29
N ALA A 602 14.56 -21.53 41.81
CA ALA A 602 14.97 -20.17 41.47
C ALA A 602 13.99 -19.53 40.46
N ILE A 603 13.46 -18.35 40.82
CA ILE A 603 12.73 -17.50 39.86
C ILE A 603 13.74 -17.08 38.78
N GLU A 604 13.40 -17.30 37.51
CA GLU A 604 14.20 -16.81 36.39
C GLU A 604 14.19 -15.29 36.39
N ASP A 605 15.37 -14.69 36.45
CA ASP A 605 15.52 -13.24 36.40
C ASP A 605 15.23 -12.71 34.99
N PRO A 606 14.25 -11.81 34.80
CA PRO A 606 13.98 -11.15 33.51
C PRO A 606 15.22 -10.54 32.84
N ALA A 607 16.21 -10.09 33.62
CA ALA A 607 17.46 -9.54 33.09
C ALA A 607 18.28 -10.55 32.26
N THR A 608 18.06 -11.86 32.41
CA THR A 608 18.73 -12.88 31.60
C THR A 608 18.15 -13.00 30.19
N LEU A 609 16.99 -12.36 29.92
CA LEU A 609 16.24 -12.48 28.67
C LEU A 609 16.40 -11.26 27.74
N ILE A 610 17.08 -10.20 28.18
CA ILE A 610 17.17 -8.94 27.42
C ILE A 610 18.25 -8.95 26.33
N GLY A 611 19.09 -9.98 26.29
CA GLY A 611 20.21 -10.13 25.35
C GLY A 611 19.84 -10.71 23.98
N GLY A 612 18.55 -10.87 23.70
CA GLY A 612 18.04 -11.58 22.53
C GLY A 612 17.85 -13.08 22.77
N GLY A 613 17.02 -13.71 21.95
CA GLY A 613 16.69 -15.13 22.06
C GLY A 613 16.74 -15.83 20.69
N PRO A 614 16.17 -17.03 20.55
CA PRO A 614 16.05 -17.66 19.24
C PRO A 614 15.18 -16.83 18.28
N ALA A 615 15.65 -16.66 17.04
CA ALA A 615 14.91 -16.09 15.93
C ALA A 615 13.46 -16.60 15.82
N ASN A 616 12.49 -15.69 15.71
CA ASN A 616 11.08 -16.00 15.47
C ASN A 616 10.81 -16.27 13.99
N TRP A 617 11.60 -15.69 13.09
CA TRP A 617 11.41 -15.74 11.63
C TRP A 617 12.69 -16.15 10.91
N PRO A 618 13.20 -17.38 11.14
CA PRO A 618 14.54 -17.78 10.68
C PRO A 618 14.70 -17.83 9.15
N ASP A 619 13.60 -17.96 8.39
CA ASP A 619 13.66 -18.13 6.93
C ASP A 619 14.12 -16.86 6.21
N VAL A 620 14.98 -17.06 5.20
CA VAL A 620 15.36 -16.03 4.23
C VAL A 620 14.68 -16.35 2.90
N LEU A 621 13.76 -15.49 2.47
CA LEU A 621 13.04 -15.67 1.22
C LEU A 621 13.89 -15.15 0.06
N GLN A 622 13.76 -15.76 -1.11
CA GLN A 622 14.49 -15.36 -2.31
C GLN A 622 13.54 -14.93 -3.42
N THR A 623 13.91 -13.86 -4.11
CA THR A 623 13.24 -13.40 -5.32
C THR A 623 14.25 -12.97 -6.36
N THR A 624 13.77 -12.81 -7.59
CA THR A 624 14.54 -12.30 -8.72
C THR A 624 13.85 -11.04 -9.21
N GLY A 625 14.58 -9.93 -9.29
CA GLY A 625 14.08 -8.66 -9.84
C GLY A 625 14.17 -8.62 -11.37
N TYR A 626 13.61 -7.56 -11.95
CA TYR A 626 13.51 -7.38 -13.40
C TYR A 626 13.99 -5.99 -13.77
N LEU A 627 14.89 -5.90 -14.76
CA LEU A 627 15.34 -4.63 -15.28
C LEU A 627 14.29 -4.03 -16.21
N GLY A 628 14.12 -2.71 -16.14
CA GLY A 628 13.24 -1.97 -17.03
C GLY A 628 13.61 -2.18 -18.50
N LEU A 629 12.60 -2.20 -19.37
CA LEU A 629 12.77 -2.39 -20.81
C LEU A 629 13.12 -1.08 -21.54
N GLU A 630 13.06 0.05 -20.86
CA GLU A 630 13.32 1.36 -21.41
C GLU A 630 14.76 1.50 -21.88
N ARG A 631 14.95 2.28 -22.95
CA ARG A 631 16.25 2.45 -23.64
C ARG A 631 16.79 3.88 -23.57
N GLY A 632 16.05 4.80 -22.93
CA GLY A 632 16.45 6.19 -22.70
C GLY A 632 17.46 6.35 -21.56
N ALA A 633 17.62 7.56 -21.03
CA ALA A 633 18.52 7.83 -19.90
C ALA A 633 18.14 7.08 -18.64
N TYR A 634 16.85 6.81 -18.44
CA TYR A 634 16.37 6.15 -17.25
C TYR A 634 15.58 4.89 -17.60
N ALA A 635 15.66 3.89 -16.73
CA ALA A 635 14.87 2.67 -16.79
C ALA A 635 14.28 2.37 -15.41
N LEU A 636 13.06 1.83 -15.38
CA LEU A 636 12.35 1.52 -14.15
C LEU A 636 12.45 0.03 -13.83
N ASP A 637 13.41 -0.34 -12.99
CA ASP A 637 13.61 -1.73 -12.58
C ASP A 637 12.64 -2.11 -11.45
N THR A 638 12.25 -3.39 -11.38
CA THR A 638 11.34 -3.93 -10.37
C THR A 638 12.11 -4.80 -9.36
N ILE A 639 12.00 -4.44 -8.08
CA ILE A 639 12.46 -5.26 -6.95
C ILE A 639 11.30 -6.17 -6.54
N THR A 640 11.35 -7.43 -6.96
CA THR A 640 10.21 -8.34 -6.78
C THR A 640 10.01 -8.71 -5.32
N ILE A 641 8.79 -8.45 -4.83
CA ILE A 641 8.33 -8.80 -3.48
C ILE A 641 7.91 -10.29 -3.46
N PRO A 642 8.19 -11.05 -2.38
CA PRO A 642 7.68 -12.42 -2.23
C PRO A 642 6.16 -12.49 -2.42
N SER A 643 5.68 -13.43 -3.24
CA SER A 643 4.24 -13.58 -3.52
C SER A 643 3.48 -14.18 -2.34
N GLN A 644 4.17 -14.95 -1.50
CA GLN A 644 3.67 -15.56 -0.27
C GLN A 644 4.79 -15.60 0.76
N THR A 645 4.42 -15.69 2.04
CA THR A 645 5.36 -15.86 3.14
C THR A 645 4.84 -16.94 4.09
N PRO A 646 5.70 -17.66 4.82
CA PRO A 646 5.29 -18.57 5.88
C PRO A 646 4.41 -17.92 6.96
N TRP A 647 4.51 -16.60 7.12
CA TRP A 647 3.88 -15.82 8.19
C TRP A 647 2.63 -15.03 7.76
N ASN A 648 2.14 -15.26 6.53
CA ASN A 648 1.01 -14.55 5.93
C ASN A 648 1.13 -13.00 6.03
N THR A 649 2.34 -12.48 5.79
CA THR A 649 2.58 -11.04 5.75
C THR A 649 1.90 -10.42 4.53
N TRP A 650 1.12 -9.37 4.76
CA TRP A 650 0.61 -8.51 3.70
C TRP A 650 1.57 -7.36 3.45
N PHE A 651 2.33 -7.44 2.35
CA PHE A 651 3.43 -6.55 1.98
C PHE A 651 3.01 -5.13 1.54
N ARG A 652 1.97 -4.52 2.13
CA ARG A 652 1.60 -3.14 1.78
C ARG A 652 2.73 -2.18 2.18
N THR A 653 3.67 -1.95 1.26
CA THR A 653 4.94 -1.28 1.50
C THR A 653 4.73 0.19 1.77
N ALA A 654 5.31 0.70 2.86
CA ALA A 654 5.00 2.01 3.39
C ALA A 654 6.20 2.97 3.34
N ALA A 655 7.37 2.53 3.83
CA ALA A 655 8.58 3.34 3.84
C ALA A 655 9.83 2.49 3.60
N LEU A 656 10.91 3.14 3.17
CA LEU A 656 12.20 2.51 2.89
C LEU A 656 13.36 3.43 3.35
N ASP A 657 14.48 2.83 3.73
CA ASP A 657 15.79 3.50 3.84
C ASP A 657 16.92 2.48 3.67
N PHE A 658 18.15 2.96 3.51
CA PHE A 658 19.31 2.11 3.26
C PHE A 658 20.30 2.09 4.43
N PHE A 659 20.86 0.91 4.66
CA PHE A 659 22.08 0.76 5.45
C PHE A 659 23.28 1.28 4.64
N SER A 660 24.36 1.60 5.34
CA SER A 660 25.62 2.06 4.75
C SER A 660 26.19 1.07 3.72
N ASP A 661 25.93 -0.23 3.90
CA ASP A 661 26.33 -1.32 3.00
C ASP A 661 25.40 -1.52 1.79
N GLY A 662 24.35 -0.71 1.63
CA GLY A 662 23.40 -0.77 0.52
C GLY A 662 22.30 -1.81 0.66
N ARG A 663 22.22 -2.56 1.77
CA ARG A 663 20.99 -3.28 2.12
C ARG A 663 19.86 -2.28 2.35
N MET A 664 18.64 -2.67 2.01
CA MET A 664 17.46 -1.84 2.16
C MET A 664 16.60 -2.36 3.31
N ALA A 665 16.15 -1.48 4.21
CA ALA A 665 15.06 -1.77 5.13
C ALA A 665 13.74 -1.25 4.53
N VAL A 666 12.68 -2.03 4.62
CA VAL A 666 11.34 -1.65 4.15
C VAL A 666 10.30 -1.97 5.22
N SER A 667 9.46 -0.99 5.55
CA SER A 667 8.29 -1.21 6.42
C SER A 667 7.03 -1.54 5.64
N THR A 668 6.13 -2.29 6.27
CA THR A 668 4.75 -2.48 5.79
C THR A 668 3.79 -1.67 6.64
N TYR A 669 2.71 -1.15 6.06
CA TYR A 669 1.62 -0.51 6.82
C TYR A 669 1.02 -1.46 7.88
N GLY A 670 1.10 -2.78 7.66
CA GLY A 670 0.67 -3.79 8.61
C GLY A 670 1.59 -3.98 9.83
N GLY A 671 2.75 -3.32 9.91
CA GLY A 671 3.62 -3.38 11.09
C GLY A 671 4.85 -4.27 11.00
N ASP A 672 5.29 -4.64 9.79
CA ASP A 672 6.52 -5.43 9.58
C ASP A 672 7.68 -4.56 9.13
N VAL A 673 8.90 -5.03 9.38
CA VAL A 673 10.13 -4.52 8.76
C VAL A 673 10.88 -5.69 8.12
N TRP A 674 11.31 -5.49 6.89
CA TRP A 674 12.09 -6.46 6.11
C TRP A 674 13.42 -5.86 5.70
N ILE A 675 14.49 -6.64 5.81
CA ILE A 675 15.81 -6.32 5.27
C ILE A 675 15.97 -7.06 3.94
N ILE A 676 16.32 -6.30 2.90
CA ILE A 676 16.53 -6.78 1.55
C ILE A 676 18.00 -6.64 1.21
N SER A 677 18.64 -7.74 0.83
CA SER A 677 20.04 -7.80 0.42
C SER A 677 20.20 -8.43 -0.97
N GLY A 678 21.39 -8.32 -1.56
CA GLY A 678 21.64 -8.76 -2.94
C GLY A 678 21.10 -7.79 -3.99
N ILE A 679 20.94 -6.51 -3.62
CA ILE A 679 20.55 -5.43 -4.53
C ILE A 679 21.79 -5.01 -5.31
N ASP A 680 21.93 -5.54 -6.52
CA ASP A 680 23.01 -5.22 -7.44
C ASP A 680 22.46 -4.67 -8.77
N GLN A 681 23.32 -4.49 -9.77
CA GLN A 681 22.90 -4.00 -11.08
C GLN A 681 21.99 -4.99 -11.83
N GLU A 682 22.06 -6.29 -11.52
CA GLU A 682 21.36 -7.34 -12.27
C GLU A 682 20.11 -7.87 -11.56
N LEU A 683 19.96 -7.64 -10.26
CA LEU A 683 18.83 -8.03 -9.42
C LEU A 683 18.52 -9.54 -9.48
N ARG A 684 19.52 -10.41 -9.63
CA ARG A 684 19.29 -11.86 -9.83
C ARG A 684 18.93 -12.61 -8.55
N SER A 685 19.49 -12.20 -7.40
CA SER A 685 19.39 -12.92 -6.14
C SER A 685 19.06 -11.98 -4.99
N LEU A 686 17.81 -11.51 -4.97
CA LEU A 686 17.29 -10.72 -3.87
C LEU A 686 16.98 -11.64 -2.70
N ARG A 687 17.41 -11.26 -1.49
CA ARG A 687 17.17 -12.01 -0.25
C ARG A 687 16.41 -11.14 0.74
N TRP A 688 15.34 -11.69 1.28
CA TRP A 688 14.41 -11.03 2.19
C TRP A 688 14.47 -11.71 3.55
N LYS A 689 14.92 -10.98 4.57
CA LYS A 689 14.88 -11.39 5.97
C LYS A 689 13.86 -10.52 6.70
N ARG A 690 12.86 -11.13 7.34
CA ARG A 690 11.96 -10.39 8.23
C ARG A 690 12.75 -10.01 9.47
N PHE A 691 12.79 -8.71 9.76
CA PHE A 691 13.59 -8.15 10.85
C PHE A 691 12.72 -7.82 12.07
N ALA A 692 11.50 -7.31 11.84
CA ALA A 692 10.57 -6.96 12.90
C ALA A 692 9.10 -7.19 12.50
N GLY A 693 8.23 -7.29 13.50
CA GLY A 693 6.79 -7.46 13.36
C GLY A 693 6.03 -6.87 14.54
N GLY A 694 4.72 -6.65 14.36
CA GLY A 694 3.85 -6.18 15.44
C GLY A 694 3.92 -4.68 15.72
N LEU A 695 4.47 -3.86 14.82
CA LEU A 695 4.54 -2.40 14.96
C LEU A 695 3.21 -1.71 14.59
N TYR A 696 2.97 -0.53 15.18
CA TYR A 696 1.73 0.20 14.96
C TYR A 696 1.82 1.18 13.77
N GLU A 697 1.33 0.74 12.61
CA GLU A 697 1.21 1.54 11.36
C GLU A 697 2.49 2.31 10.98
N PRO A 698 3.64 1.64 10.75
CA PRO A 698 4.92 2.31 10.52
C PRO A 698 5.03 2.95 9.13
N LEU A 699 4.57 4.20 9.00
CA LEU A 699 4.50 4.98 7.75
C LEU A 699 5.70 5.94 7.53
N GLY A 700 6.73 5.81 8.36
CA GLY A 700 8.02 6.50 8.24
C GLY A 700 9.16 5.58 8.67
N LEU A 701 10.28 5.63 7.95
CA LEU A 701 11.48 4.85 8.25
C LEU A 701 12.71 5.70 7.94
N LYS A 702 13.65 5.73 8.89
CA LYS A 702 14.97 6.34 8.72
C LYS A 702 16.04 5.42 9.31
N ILE A 703 17.14 5.23 8.59
CA ILE A 703 18.35 4.59 9.14
C ILE A 703 19.35 5.69 9.51
N VAL A 704 19.81 5.67 10.76
CA VAL A 704 20.84 6.57 11.29
C VAL A 704 21.89 5.69 11.97
N ASP A 705 23.14 5.81 11.54
CA ASP A 705 24.25 4.98 12.02
C ASP A 705 23.96 3.48 11.96
N ASP A 706 23.38 3.02 10.85
CA ASP A 706 22.94 1.63 10.62
C ASP A 706 21.90 1.09 11.64
N VAL A 707 21.22 1.99 12.35
CA VAL A 707 20.11 1.68 13.26
C VAL A 707 18.79 2.15 12.65
N ILE A 708 17.76 1.30 12.70
CA ILE A 708 16.44 1.58 12.14
C ILE A 708 15.58 2.35 13.17
N TYR A 709 15.04 3.50 12.72
CA TYR A 709 14.02 4.28 13.40
C TYR A 709 12.73 4.26 12.58
N LEU A 710 11.58 4.07 13.23
CA LEU A 710 10.26 4.04 12.59
C LEU A 710 9.30 5.02 13.24
N THR A 711 8.58 5.77 12.42
CA THR A 711 7.41 6.53 12.86
C THR A 711 6.22 5.57 12.94
N CYS A 712 5.85 5.19 14.16
CA CYS A 712 4.59 4.53 14.46
C CYS A 712 3.53 5.57 14.86
N LYS A 713 2.26 5.16 14.88
CA LYS A 713 1.16 6.06 15.24
C LYS A 713 1.24 6.58 16.67
N ASP A 714 1.83 5.80 17.58
CA ASP A 714 1.92 6.11 18.99
C ASP A 714 3.32 6.55 19.46
N ARG A 715 4.36 6.37 18.65
CA ARG A 715 5.75 6.69 19.01
C ARG A 715 6.70 6.65 17.83
N VAL A 716 7.92 7.14 18.04
CA VAL A 716 9.08 6.73 17.24
C VAL A 716 9.72 5.53 17.92
N THR A 717 9.84 4.42 17.19
CA THR A 717 10.43 3.16 17.67
C THR A 717 11.84 3.00 17.10
N ARG A 718 12.82 2.68 17.96
CA ARG A 718 14.19 2.33 17.55
C ARG A 718 14.40 0.83 17.72
N LEU A 719 14.81 0.15 16.66
CA LEU A 719 14.97 -1.31 16.64
C LEU A 719 16.42 -1.72 16.82
N HIS A 720 16.66 -2.72 17.66
CA HIS A 720 18.00 -3.27 17.90
C HIS A 720 18.02 -4.78 17.75
N ASP A 721 19.00 -5.28 17.01
CA ASP A 721 19.41 -6.68 16.98
C ASP A 721 20.56 -6.84 17.98
N ARG A 722 20.30 -7.50 19.12
CA ARG A 722 21.27 -7.58 20.23
C ARG A 722 22.15 -8.82 20.13
N ASN A 723 21.68 -9.86 19.44
CA ASN A 723 22.35 -11.15 19.30
C ASN A 723 22.95 -11.37 17.89
N ALA A 724 22.75 -10.42 16.97
CA ALA A 724 23.18 -10.45 15.57
C ALA A 724 22.58 -11.60 14.73
N ASP A 725 21.35 -12.02 15.02
CA ASP A 725 20.66 -13.09 14.28
C ASP A 725 19.84 -12.60 13.07
N GLY A 726 19.81 -11.29 12.85
CA GLY A 726 19.05 -10.65 11.77
C GLY A 726 17.59 -10.36 12.13
N GLU A 727 17.23 -10.33 13.42
CA GLU A 727 15.93 -9.91 13.95
C GLU A 727 16.09 -8.85 15.05
N ALA A 728 15.07 -8.02 15.23
CA ALA A 728 15.03 -7.06 16.33
C ALA A 728 14.65 -7.77 17.64
N ASP A 729 15.55 -7.69 18.63
CA ASP A 729 15.32 -8.17 19.99
C ASP A 729 14.82 -7.08 20.93
N PHE A 730 15.11 -5.80 20.64
CA PHE A 730 14.68 -4.70 21.49
C PHE A 730 13.95 -3.64 20.66
N TYR A 731 12.69 -3.41 21.04
CA TYR A 731 11.79 -2.42 20.45
C TYR A 731 11.75 -1.23 21.40
N GLU A 732 12.69 -0.32 21.21
CA GLU A 732 12.86 0.82 22.08
C GLU A 732 11.81 1.90 21.78
N SER A 733 11.17 2.38 22.83
CA SER A 733 10.37 3.59 22.81
C SER A 733 11.28 4.81 22.83
N PHE A 734 11.90 5.13 21.68
CA PHE A 734 12.82 6.26 21.54
C PHE A 734 12.14 7.58 21.91
N SER A 735 10.89 7.76 21.48
CA SER A 735 10.09 8.91 21.86
C SER A 735 8.59 8.57 21.73
N ALA A 736 7.79 8.78 22.78
CA ALA A 736 6.33 8.51 22.77
C ALA A 736 5.52 9.73 22.29
N ASP A 737 4.44 9.53 21.54
CA ASP A 737 3.57 10.62 21.09
C ASP A 737 2.66 11.12 22.23
N ASP A 738 2.62 12.44 22.42
CA ASP A 738 1.90 13.08 23.51
C ASP A 738 0.37 13.08 23.34
N ASP A 739 -0.12 12.73 22.14
CA ASP A 739 -1.53 12.70 21.85
C ASP A 739 -1.85 11.74 20.70
N VAL A 740 -2.14 10.49 21.05
CA VAL A 740 -2.36 9.41 20.09
C VAL A 740 -3.83 9.35 19.67
N SER A 741 -4.08 9.41 18.36
CA SER A 741 -5.44 9.37 17.82
C SER A 741 -5.97 7.94 17.73
N ILE A 742 -7.26 7.77 18.04
CA ILE A 742 -7.99 6.51 17.78
C ILE A 742 -8.70 6.51 16.42
N HIS A 743 -8.61 7.61 15.66
CA HIS A 743 -9.24 7.71 14.36
C HIS A 743 -8.38 7.03 13.28
N PHE A 744 -9.03 6.26 12.40
CA PHE A 744 -8.30 5.48 11.38
C PHE A 744 -7.56 6.38 10.37
N HIS A 745 -8.10 7.57 10.07
CA HIS A 745 -7.52 8.49 9.08
C HIS A 745 -6.47 9.46 9.66
N ALA A 746 -6.08 9.27 10.93
CA ALA A 746 -5.14 10.13 11.65
C ALA A 746 -3.72 9.53 11.65
N PHE A 747 -3.10 9.50 10.49
CA PHE A 747 -1.76 8.90 10.33
C PHE A 747 -0.64 9.83 10.83
N ASN A 748 0.46 9.20 11.27
CA ASN A 748 1.76 9.85 11.43
C ASN A 748 2.63 9.43 10.23
N PHE A 749 3.00 10.39 9.39
CA PHE A 749 3.67 10.13 8.12
C PHE A 749 5.14 10.51 8.15
N ASP A 750 5.93 9.72 7.42
CA ASP A 750 7.34 9.99 7.10
C ASP A 750 8.25 10.03 8.33
N LEU A 751 9.55 10.07 8.09
CA LEU A 751 10.56 10.31 9.11
C LEU A 751 11.80 10.92 8.44
N GLN A 752 12.09 12.16 8.78
CA GLN A 752 13.27 12.88 8.32
C GLN A 752 14.23 13.10 9.49
N HIS A 753 15.52 13.20 9.20
CA HIS A 753 16.58 13.41 10.18
C HIS A 753 17.53 14.48 9.64
N ASP A 754 17.73 15.55 10.40
CA ASP A 754 18.61 16.65 9.98
C ASP A 754 20.07 16.44 10.42
N ALA A 755 20.93 17.38 10.05
CA ALA A 755 22.36 17.36 10.40
C ALA A 755 22.63 17.66 11.89
N GLU A 756 21.67 18.23 12.61
CA GLU A 756 21.76 18.49 14.06
C GLU A 756 21.33 17.27 14.89
N GLY A 757 20.79 16.25 14.24
CA GLY A 757 20.32 15.01 14.84
C GLY A 757 18.82 14.99 15.17
N ASN A 758 18.07 16.04 14.83
CA ASN A 758 16.63 16.09 15.13
C ASN A 758 15.84 15.21 14.16
N PHE A 759 14.74 14.67 14.64
CA PHE A 759 13.79 13.92 13.82
C PHE A 759 12.51 14.72 13.55
N TYR A 760 11.93 14.52 12.37
CA TYR A 760 10.68 15.17 11.96
C TYR A 760 9.70 14.20 11.33
N TYR A 761 8.42 14.32 11.69
CA TYR A 761 7.32 13.59 11.06
C TYR A 761 6.06 14.45 10.99
N ALA A 762 5.14 14.09 10.09
CA ALA A 762 3.90 14.83 9.87
C ALA A 762 2.70 14.14 10.53
N LYS A 763 1.88 14.90 11.28
CA LYS A 763 0.59 14.44 11.80
C LYS A 763 -0.54 14.90 10.90
N ALA A 764 -1.42 13.97 10.51
CA ALA A 764 -2.59 14.30 9.72
C ALA A 764 -3.56 15.27 10.43
N GLY A 765 -4.20 16.13 9.65
CA GLY A 765 -5.22 17.05 10.13
C GLY A 765 -6.63 16.50 10.01
N HIS A 766 -7.01 16.09 8.80
CA HIS A 766 -8.37 15.67 8.47
C HIS A 766 -8.78 14.37 9.16
N GLY A 767 -9.89 14.43 9.89
CA GLY A 767 -10.45 13.29 10.62
C GLY A 767 -9.76 13.01 11.95
N ALA A 768 -8.57 13.58 12.17
CA ALA A 768 -7.85 13.41 13.42
C ALA A 768 -8.58 14.07 14.59
N ASP A 769 -8.48 13.43 15.74
CA ASP A 769 -9.04 13.90 17.01
C ASP A 769 -7.94 14.44 17.93
N TYR A 770 -6.78 14.85 17.38
CA TYR A 770 -5.68 15.49 18.11
C TYR A 770 -6.09 16.83 18.75
N ALA A 771 -5.42 17.22 19.84
CA ALA A 771 -5.52 18.54 20.43
C ALA A 771 -5.05 19.64 19.46
N LEU A 772 -4.01 19.36 18.66
CA LEU A 772 -3.54 20.22 17.57
C LEU A 772 -3.31 19.38 16.30
N PRO A 773 -4.36 19.17 15.47
CA PRO A 773 -4.27 18.36 14.26
C PRO A 773 -3.55 19.12 13.13
N GLY A 774 -2.91 18.39 12.21
CA GLY A 774 -2.32 18.97 11.01
C GLY A 774 -1.02 19.73 11.27
N ALA A 775 -0.04 19.06 11.88
CA ALA A 775 1.20 19.67 12.36
C ALA A 775 2.43 18.83 12.00
N ILE A 776 3.57 19.50 11.88
CA ILE A 776 4.87 18.84 11.79
C ILE A 776 5.50 18.83 13.18
N ILE A 777 5.90 17.65 13.63
CA ILE A 777 6.51 17.45 14.93
C ILE A 777 8.02 17.34 14.77
N GLN A 778 8.75 18.07 15.61
CA GLN A 778 10.20 17.96 15.78
C GLN A 778 10.49 17.20 17.07
N ILE A 779 11.43 16.27 17.02
CA ILE A 779 11.94 15.50 18.16
C ILE A 779 13.44 15.79 18.30
N SER A 780 13.89 16.03 19.53
CA SER A 780 15.32 16.21 19.83
C SER A 780 16.15 14.96 19.51
N PRO A 781 17.49 15.10 19.33
CA PRO A 781 18.35 13.97 18.94
C PRO A 781 18.38 12.81 19.94
N ASP A 782 18.07 13.07 21.21
CA ASP A 782 18.00 12.08 22.27
C ASP A 782 16.58 11.51 22.47
N GLY A 783 15.60 11.96 21.68
CA GLY A 783 14.19 11.54 21.76
C GLY A 783 13.40 12.15 22.91
N SER A 784 14.02 12.94 23.78
CA SER A 784 13.45 13.35 25.08
C SER A 784 12.50 14.54 25.00
N GLN A 785 12.58 15.37 23.96
CA GLN A 785 11.75 16.56 23.78
C GLN A 785 11.01 16.54 22.45
N ARG A 786 9.78 17.06 22.49
CA ARG A 786 8.91 17.22 21.32
C ARG A 786 8.44 18.66 21.23
N SER A 787 8.38 19.17 20.01
CA SER A 787 7.82 20.49 19.75
C SER A 787 7.10 20.53 18.40
N ILE A 788 6.14 21.43 18.28
CA ILE A 788 5.46 21.70 17.02
C ILE A 788 6.37 22.60 16.19
N TYR A 789 6.78 22.13 15.02
CA TYR A 789 7.60 22.90 14.09
C TYR A 789 6.75 23.91 13.30
N CYS A 790 5.63 23.47 12.73
CA CYS A 790 4.66 24.30 12.00
C CYS A 790 3.30 23.59 11.90
N THR A 791 2.26 24.29 11.41
CA THR A 791 0.87 23.79 11.38
C THR A 791 0.18 24.07 10.05
N GLY A 792 -1.07 23.62 9.92
CA GLY A 792 -1.93 23.95 8.77
C GLY A 792 -1.89 22.92 7.66
N PHE A 793 -1.79 21.63 7.99
CA PHE A 793 -1.80 20.53 7.02
C PHE A 793 -3.05 19.65 7.12
N ARG A 794 -3.61 19.26 5.98
CA ARG A 794 -4.81 18.42 5.93
C ARG A 794 -4.48 16.93 6.00
N SER A 795 -3.69 16.44 5.05
CA SER A 795 -3.27 15.04 4.92
C SER A 795 -1.85 15.02 4.34
N PRO A 796 -0.85 15.45 5.12
CA PRO A 796 0.53 15.62 4.68
C PRO A 796 1.25 14.27 4.58
N ASN A 797 0.95 13.51 3.53
CA ASN A 797 1.50 12.17 3.38
C ASN A 797 3.02 12.17 3.19
N GLY A 798 3.62 13.21 2.62
CA GLY A 798 5.01 13.19 2.24
C GLY A 798 5.84 14.35 2.78
N MET A 799 7.07 14.04 3.21
CA MET A 799 8.07 15.03 3.59
C MET A 799 9.38 14.84 2.82
N GLY A 800 10.23 15.85 2.86
CA GLY A 800 11.62 15.81 2.42
C GLY A 800 12.46 16.83 3.20
N ILE A 801 13.77 16.77 3.00
CA ILE A 801 14.73 17.73 3.52
C ILE A 801 15.66 18.17 2.38
N LEU A 802 15.85 19.49 2.26
CA LEU A 802 16.81 20.08 1.33
C LEU A 802 18.23 20.02 1.90
N PRO A 803 19.28 20.15 1.07
CA PRO A 803 20.67 20.15 1.53
C PRO A 803 21.00 21.24 2.55
N ASP A 804 20.25 22.35 2.54
CA ASP A 804 20.39 23.46 3.48
C ASP A 804 19.62 23.25 4.80
N GLY A 805 18.98 22.08 4.97
CA GLY A 805 18.22 21.71 6.17
C GLY A 805 16.76 22.17 6.16
N ARG A 806 16.31 22.94 5.16
CA ARG A 806 14.88 23.32 5.06
C ARG A 806 14.04 22.09 4.74
N LEU A 807 12.90 21.97 5.42
CA LEU A 807 11.96 20.86 5.22
C LEU A 807 10.98 21.17 4.10
N THR A 808 10.57 20.14 3.36
CA THR A 808 9.42 20.22 2.43
C THR A 808 8.32 19.29 2.91
N VAL A 809 7.06 19.68 2.70
CA VAL A 809 5.87 18.84 2.96
C VAL A 809 4.89 18.97 1.82
N SER A 810 4.43 17.85 1.28
CA SER A 810 3.27 17.84 0.39
C SER A 810 1.96 17.70 1.16
N ASP A 811 0.88 18.27 0.64
CA ASP A 811 -0.45 18.16 1.22
C ASP A 811 -1.52 17.92 0.15
N ASN A 812 -2.56 17.16 0.51
CA ASN A 812 -3.61 16.74 -0.40
C ASN A 812 -4.77 17.73 -0.41
N GLN A 813 -5.27 18.04 -1.62
CA GLN A 813 -6.48 18.85 -1.80
C GLN A 813 -7.64 18.42 -0.89
N GLY A 814 -8.33 19.42 -0.35
CA GLY A 814 -9.61 19.24 0.29
C GLY A 814 -10.14 20.52 0.91
N GLN A 815 -10.84 20.42 2.03
CA GLN A 815 -11.33 21.59 2.76
C GLN A 815 -10.13 22.46 3.15
N TRP A 816 -10.19 23.77 2.90
CA TRP A 816 -9.11 24.72 3.17
C TRP A 816 -7.78 24.44 2.45
N THR A 817 -7.72 23.45 1.56
CA THR A 817 -6.55 23.08 0.76
C THR A 817 -6.98 23.08 -0.71
N PRO A 818 -6.85 24.20 -1.44
CA PRO A 818 -7.52 24.41 -2.74
C PRO A 818 -7.11 23.43 -3.83
N ALA A 819 -5.83 23.06 -3.84
CA ALA A 819 -5.20 22.08 -4.72
C ALA A 819 -4.18 21.27 -3.92
N SER A 820 -3.73 20.12 -4.45
CA SER A 820 -2.56 19.45 -3.88
C SER A 820 -1.36 20.37 -4.03
N LYS A 821 -0.40 20.31 -3.10
CA LYS A 821 0.70 21.28 -3.09
C LYS A 821 1.94 20.74 -2.40
N ILE A 822 3.10 21.30 -2.74
CA ILE A 822 4.36 21.11 -2.02
C ILE A 822 4.69 22.44 -1.35
N ASN A 823 5.01 22.39 -0.06
CA ASN A 823 5.32 23.55 0.76
C ASN A 823 6.78 23.49 1.17
N LEU A 824 7.45 24.65 1.17
CA LEU A 824 8.77 24.82 1.79
C LEU A 824 8.58 25.40 3.20
N LEU A 825 9.06 24.68 4.20
CA LEU A 825 8.66 24.92 5.58
C LEU A 825 9.48 26.00 6.29
N ARG A 826 8.80 26.81 7.09
CA ARG A 826 9.37 27.76 8.04
C ARG A 826 8.86 27.44 9.44
N ARG A 827 9.72 27.59 10.45
CA ARG A 827 9.32 27.39 11.85
C ARG A 827 8.19 28.36 12.21
N GLY A 828 7.11 27.84 12.81
CA GLY A 828 5.92 28.59 13.16
C GLY A 828 4.98 28.90 11.99
N GLY A 829 5.29 28.46 10.77
CA GLY A 829 4.46 28.69 9.59
C GLY A 829 3.08 28.01 9.67
N PHE A 830 2.13 28.55 8.91
CA PHE A 830 0.77 28.03 8.76
C PHE A 830 0.45 27.77 7.29
N TYR A 831 0.24 26.51 6.93
CA TYR A 831 0.12 26.07 5.53
C TYR A 831 -1.33 25.92 5.04
N GLY A 832 -2.27 26.67 5.65
CA GLY A 832 -3.58 26.94 5.06
C GLY A 832 -4.71 26.01 5.47
N TRP A 833 -4.45 24.78 5.91
CA TRP A 833 -5.53 23.93 6.40
C TRP A 833 -6.03 24.41 7.77
N VAL A 834 -7.32 24.73 7.86
CA VAL A 834 -7.98 25.11 9.11
C VAL A 834 -8.74 23.91 9.66
N PRO A 835 -8.62 23.59 10.96
CA PRO A 835 -9.39 22.52 11.57
C PRO A 835 -10.91 22.71 11.35
N SER A 836 -11.51 21.78 10.62
CA SER A 836 -12.95 21.70 10.40
C SER A 836 -13.39 20.25 10.57
N TYR A 837 -14.07 19.92 11.66
CA TYR A 837 -14.54 18.54 11.89
C TYR A 837 -15.92 18.32 11.26
N ASN A 838 -16.05 17.26 10.48
CA ASN A 838 -17.26 16.97 9.71
C ASN A 838 -18.02 15.73 10.24
N LEU A 839 -18.06 15.53 11.56
CA LEU A 839 -18.86 14.48 12.20
C LEU A 839 -19.50 15.00 13.51
N PRO A 840 -20.71 15.59 13.45
CA PRO A 840 -21.44 16.00 14.66
C PRO A 840 -21.80 14.77 15.51
N GLY A 841 -21.48 14.80 16.81
CA GLY A 841 -22.14 13.98 17.82
C GLY A 841 -21.62 12.55 18.08
N LYS A 842 -20.41 12.17 17.69
CA LYS A 842 -19.81 10.88 18.11
C LYS A 842 -18.42 11.06 18.75
N TRP A 843 -18.44 10.93 20.09
CA TRP A 843 -17.33 10.70 21.05
C TRP A 843 -16.85 11.90 21.89
N ALA A 844 -16.88 11.70 23.22
CA ALA A 844 -15.89 12.13 24.24
C ALA A 844 -16.25 11.43 25.57
N PRO A 845 -15.27 10.88 26.31
CA PRO A 845 -15.34 11.04 27.77
C PRO A 845 -14.46 12.17 28.31
N ASP A 846 -13.21 12.38 27.86
CA ASP A 846 -12.37 13.55 28.24
C ASP A 846 -10.99 13.69 27.52
N GLY A 847 -10.90 13.30 26.25
CA GLY A 847 -9.70 13.51 25.41
C GLY A 847 -9.58 14.85 24.66
N GLY A 848 -10.24 15.92 25.12
CA GLY A 848 -10.21 17.27 24.52
C GLY A 848 -11.08 17.45 23.26
N ARG A 849 -12.08 18.35 23.33
CA ARG A 849 -12.78 18.84 22.15
C ARG A 849 -12.05 20.07 21.63
N LEU A 850 -11.59 20.05 20.37
CA LEU A 850 -11.36 21.30 19.66
C LEU A 850 -12.74 21.94 19.47
N ASP A 851 -13.01 23.07 20.15
CA ASP A 851 -14.25 23.81 19.97
C ASP A 851 -14.22 24.51 18.60
N LEU A 852 -14.75 23.83 17.59
CA LEU A 852 -14.76 24.31 16.20
C LEU A 852 -15.51 25.63 16.05
N ASP A 853 -16.50 25.89 16.89
CA ASP A 853 -17.26 27.14 16.86
C ASP A 853 -16.38 28.32 17.33
N SER A 854 -15.27 28.04 18.01
CA SER A 854 -14.26 29.03 18.44
C SER A 854 -13.07 29.15 17.49
N VAL A 855 -12.92 28.25 16.50
CA VAL A 855 -11.80 28.30 15.54
C VAL A 855 -12.02 29.46 14.57
N VAL A 856 -11.21 30.51 14.70
CA VAL A 856 -11.19 31.64 13.77
C VAL A 856 -10.10 31.39 12.71
N PRO A 857 -10.45 31.17 11.43
CA PRO A 857 -9.46 31.04 10.37
C PRO A 857 -8.53 32.25 10.32
N PRO A 858 -7.20 32.06 10.13
CA PRO A 858 -6.29 33.14 9.81
C PRO A 858 -6.74 33.91 8.55
N LYS A 859 -6.25 35.14 8.38
CA LYS A 859 -6.56 35.94 7.18
C LYS A 859 -5.78 35.49 5.93
N THR A 860 -4.68 34.78 6.13
CA THR A 860 -3.77 34.32 5.09
C THR A 860 -3.00 33.08 5.59
N TYR A 861 -2.21 32.48 4.73
CA TYR A 861 -1.37 31.33 5.00
C TYR A 861 -0.07 31.43 4.20
N ASP A 862 0.95 30.70 4.63
CA ASP A 862 2.24 30.66 3.93
C ASP A 862 2.07 30.01 2.55
N PRO A 863 2.53 30.67 1.47
CA PRO A 863 2.33 30.17 0.11
C PRO A 863 3.13 28.88 -0.14
N PRO A 864 2.59 27.95 -0.94
CA PRO A 864 3.30 26.72 -1.29
C PRO A 864 4.46 27.01 -2.25
N LEU A 865 5.46 26.13 -2.28
CA LEU A 865 6.51 26.14 -3.31
C LEU A 865 5.90 25.92 -4.70
N VAL A 866 4.97 24.97 -4.81
CA VAL A 866 4.22 24.70 -6.03
C VAL A 866 2.84 24.11 -5.72
N SER A 867 1.82 24.60 -6.41
CA SER A 867 0.49 23.99 -6.45
C SER A 867 0.42 22.98 -7.59
N MET A 868 -0.42 21.96 -7.43
CA MET A 868 -0.58 20.87 -8.40
C MET A 868 -2.07 20.58 -8.59
N PRO A 869 -2.58 20.62 -9.83
CA PRO A 869 -3.97 20.29 -10.10
C PRO A 869 -4.21 18.78 -9.95
N GLN A 870 -5.47 18.39 -9.72
CA GLN A 870 -5.86 16.99 -9.45
C GLN A 870 -5.52 16.01 -10.58
N GLU A 871 -5.56 16.48 -11.82
CA GLU A 871 -5.15 15.72 -12.99
C GLU A 871 -3.67 15.35 -12.94
N PHE A 872 -2.82 16.25 -12.42
CA PHE A 872 -1.39 16.03 -12.24
C PHE A 872 -1.09 15.23 -10.98
N ASP A 873 -1.63 15.63 -9.83
CA ASP A 873 -1.48 14.91 -8.57
C ASP A 873 -2.71 15.07 -7.65
N ASN A 874 -3.47 13.99 -7.51
CA ASN A 874 -4.66 13.95 -6.65
C ASN A 874 -4.38 13.49 -5.21
N SER A 875 -3.20 12.90 -4.96
CA SER A 875 -2.80 12.47 -3.63
C SER A 875 -1.29 12.38 -3.57
N SER A 876 -0.69 13.32 -2.87
CA SER A 876 0.76 13.51 -2.87
C SER A 876 1.49 12.49 -2.01
N GLY A 877 2.75 12.25 -2.35
CA GLY A 877 3.73 11.47 -1.61
C GLY A 877 4.92 12.35 -1.18
N GLY A 878 6.01 11.72 -0.72
CA GLY A 878 7.24 12.34 -0.22
C GLY A 878 8.06 13.09 -1.25
N GLN A 879 9.06 13.82 -0.76
CA GLN A 879 10.06 14.50 -1.58
C GLN A 879 11.46 13.97 -1.28
N LEU A 880 12.34 14.01 -2.27
CA LEU A 880 13.71 13.52 -2.16
C LEU A 880 14.64 14.45 -2.92
N TRP A 881 15.59 15.08 -2.23
CA TRP A 881 16.72 15.71 -2.90
C TRP A 881 17.70 14.63 -3.36
N VAL A 882 18.18 14.72 -4.60
CA VAL A 882 19.19 13.80 -5.14
C VAL A 882 20.39 14.61 -5.59
N ASP A 883 21.51 14.47 -4.90
CA ASP A 883 22.79 15.13 -5.21
C ASP A 883 23.87 14.15 -5.71
N ASP A 884 23.56 12.85 -5.76
CA ASP A 884 24.48 11.85 -6.25
C ASP A 884 24.68 12.00 -7.78
N PRO A 885 25.91 12.27 -8.27
CA PRO A 885 26.14 12.48 -9.70
C PRO A 885 25.96 11.20 -10.53
N ARG A 886 25.99 10.01 -9.91
CA ARG A 886 25.74 8.73 -10.59
C ARG A 886 24.29 8.60 -11.06
N TRP A 887 23.40 9.46 -10.57
CA TRP A 887 22.01 9.52 -11.00
C TRP A 887 21.79 10.37 -12.26
N GLY A 888 22.85 10.92 -12.86
CA GLY A 888 22.81 11.54 -14.18
C GLY A 888 22.28 12.98 -14.16
N PRO A 889 21.65 13.44 -15.26
CA PRO A 889 21.39 14.86 -15.51
C PRO A 889 20.43 15.55 -14.53
N LEU A 890 19.61 14.79 -13.81
CA LEU A 890 18.69 15.31 -12.80
C LEU A 890 19.27 15.34 -11.38
N SER A 891 20.56 15.00 -11.23
CA SER A 891 21.27 15.28 -9.98
C SER A 891 21.22 16.79 -9.67
N GLY A 892 21.08 17.15 -8.39
CA GLY A 892 20.86 18.51 -7.91
C GLY A 892 19.40 18.98 -7.93
N HIS A 893 18.41 18.09 -8.13
CA HIS A 893 17.00 18.46 -8.16
C HIS A 893 16.20 17.83 -7.01
N LEU A 894 15.13 18.52 -6.60
CA LEU A 894 14.14 17.98 -5.69
C LEU A 894 13.14 17.12 -6.46
N LEU A 895 13.01 15.86 -6.09
CA LEU A 895 12.01 14.95 -6.62
C LEU A 895 10.75 14.97 -5.78
N HIS A 896 9.61 14.72 -6.43
CA HIS A 896 8.32 14.54 -5.81
C HIS A 896 7.71 13.19 -6.23
N THR A 897 7.09 12.51 -5.27
CA THR A 897 6.37 11.25 -5.49
C THR A 897 4.86 11.49 -5.37
N SER A 898 4.06 10.85 -6.22
CA SER A 898 2.58 10.89 -6.13
C SER A 898 2.04 9.53 -5.71
N PHE A 899 1.32 9.51 -4.58
CA PHE A 899 0.59 8.34 -4.11
C PHE A 899 -0.64 8.05 -4.98
N GLY A 900 -1.31 9.10 -5.44
CA GLY A 900 -2.53 9.00 -6.21
C GLY A 900 -2.29 8.45 -7.62
N LYS A 901 -1.20 8.88 -8.24
CA LYS A 901 -0.89 8.55 -9.62
C LYS A 901 0.19 7.49 -9.79
N GLY A 902 1.04 7.26 -8.78
CA GLY A 902 2.23 6.42 -8.96
C GLY A 902 3.21 7.06 -9.94
N TRP A 903 3.40 8.38 -9.81
CA TRP A 903 4.26 9.18 -10.67
C TRP A 903 5.39 9.81 -9.87
N MET A 904 6.52 10.01 -10.53
CA MET A 904 7.65 10.77 -10.00
C MET A 904 7.87 11.99 -10.88
N SER A 905 8.12 13.13 -10.23
CA SER A 905 8.34 14.42 -10.87
C SER A 905 9.59 15.07 -10.30
N TYR A 906 10.19 16.02 -11.01
CA TYR A 906 11.31 16.82 -10.52
C TYR A 906 10.95 18.30 -10.57
N LEU A 907 11.49 19.06 -9.61
CA LEU A 907 11.24 20.49 -9.44
C LEU A 907 12.45 21.31 -9.86
N MET A 908 12.19 22.46 -10.48
CA MET A 908 13.16 23.52 -10.72
C MET A 908 12.75 24.71 -9.85
N MET A 909 13.54 24.97 -8.80
CA MET A 909 13.25 25.96 -7.78
C MET A 909 13.85 27.32 -8.15
N GLN A 910 13.14 28.39 -7.80
CA GLN A 910 13.57 29.77 -7.97
C GLN A 910 13.18 30.59 -6.73
N GLU A 911 14.09 31.42 -6.24
CA GLU A 911 13.77 32.46 -5.25
C GLU A 911 13.73 33.82 -5.94
N VAL A 912 12.62 34.56 -5.78
CA VAL A 912 12.45 35.92 -6.30
C VAL A 912 11.97 36.81 -5.17
N ASP A 913 12.71 37.87 -4.85
CA ASP A 913 12.38 38.82 -3.78
C ASP A 913 12.04 38.15 -2.43
N GLY A 914 12.75 37.07 -2.07
CA GLY A 914 12.53 36.30 -0.84
C GLY A 914 11.32 35.35 -0.84
N MET A 915 10.69 35.17 -2.01
CA MET A 915 9.59 34.23 -2.25
C MET A 915 10.10 33.02 -3.02
N ASP A 916 9.97 31.83 -2.43
CA ASP A 916 10.30 30.57 -3.07
C ASP A 916 9.15 30.13 -3.99
N GLN A 917 9.46 29.78 -5.24
CA GLN A 917 8.52 29.27 -6.23
C GLN A 917 9.18 28.17 -7.07
N ALA A 918 8.39 27.32 -7.73
CA ALA A 918 8.95 26.25 -8.56
C ALA A 918 8.09 25.88 -9.77
N ALA A 919 8.78 25.40 -10.80
CA ALA A 919 8.23 24.60 -11.87
C ALA A 919 8.37 23.11 -11.53
N ILE A 920 7.46 22.27 -12.02
CA ILE A 920 7.45 20.83 -11.82
C ILE A 920 7.11 20.10 -13.14
N ILE A 921 7.85 19.03 -13.40
CA ILE A 921 7.68 18.18 -14.59
C ILE A 921 7.62 16.71 -14.17
N LYS A 922 6.64 15.97 -14.71
CA LYS A 922 6.52 14.53 -14.53
C LYS A 922 7.58 13.78 -15.35
N LEU A 923 8.20 12.75 -14.78
CA LEU A 923 9.03 11.81 -15.52
C LEU A 923 8.16 10.82 -16.34
N PRO A 924 8.62 10.33 -17.50
CA PRO A 924 7.82 9.50 -18.41
C PRO A 924 7.69 8.03 -17.94
N PHE A 925 7.56 7.81 -16.64
CA PHE A 925 7.43 6.48 -16.03
C PHE A 925 6.14 6.37 -15.22
N ASP A 926 5.58 5.17 -15.23
CA ASP A 926 4.42 4.79 -14.44
C ASP A 926 4.82 3.70 -13.44
N TRP A 927 4.82 4.06 -12.16
CA TRP A 927 5.18 3.13 -11.08
C TRP A 927 4.05 2.16 -10.79
N GLN A 928 4.37 0.93 -10.43
CA GLN A 928 3.40 -0.14 -10.21
C GLN A 928 2.44 0.13 -9.06
N SER A 929 2.83 0.95 -8.07
CA SER A 929 2.02 1.31 -6.90
C SER A 929 1.98 2.83 -6.71
N GLY A 930 1.06 3.31 -5.86
CA GLY A 930 1.05 4.70 -5.45
C GLY A 930 2.27 4.98 -4.58
N ILE A 931 3.29 5.65 -5.12
CA ILE A 931 4.57 5.83 -4.42
C ILE A 931 4.50 6.94 -3.38
N MET A 932 5.06 6.68 -2.20
CA MET A 932 5.01 7.58 -1.04
C MET A 932 6.38 7.98 -0.53
N ARG A 933 7.37 7.08 -0.61
CA ARG A 933 8.71 7.31 -0.06
C ARG A 933 9.75 6.92 -1.08
N ALA A 934 10.72 7.80 -1.28
CA ALA A 934 11.89 7.54 -2.10
C ALA A 934 13.18 7.80 -1.32
N ARG A 935 14.23 7.04 -1.62
CA ARG A 935 15.60 7.26 -1.11
C ARG A 935 16.63 6.91 -2.18
N VAL A 936 17.83 7.47 -2.03
CA VAL A 936 19.01 7.11 -2.82
C VAL A 936 19.73 5.96 -2.12
N ASN A 937 20.08 4.90 -2.85
CA ASN A 937 20.94 3.85 -2.32
C ASN A 937 22.40 4.34 -2.30
N PRO A 938 23.09 4.37 -1.14
CA PRO A 938 24.45 4.88 -1.07
C PRO A 938 25.45 4.07 -1.91
N GLN A 939 25.19 2.78 -2.17
CA GLN A 939 26.10 1.91 -2.91
C GLN A 939 26.06 2.14 -4.42
N ASP A 940 24.88 2.32 -5.02
CA ASP A 940 24.75 2.46 -6.49
C ASP A 940 24.33 3.87 -6.95
N GLY A 941 23.97 4.77 -6.04
CA GLY A 941 23.56 6.14 -6.32
C GLY A 941 22.22 6.25 -7.05
N GLN A 942 21.41 5.18 -7.07
CA GLN A 942 20.13 5.14 -7.79
C GLN A 942 18.95 5.44 -6.86
N VAL A 943 17.84 5.91 -7.43
CA VAL A 943 16.63 6.26 -6.68
C VAL A 943 15.70 5.06 -6.60
N TYR A 944 15.28 4.73 -5.38
CA TYR A 944 14.29 3.69 -5.11
C TYR A 944 13.05 4.33 -4.51
N ALA A 945 11.87 3.81 -4.85
CA ALA A 945 10.64 4.21 -4.20
C ALA A 945 9.73 3.04 -3.87
N VAL A 946 8.96 3.22 -2.79
CA VAL A 946 7.92 2.29 -2.35
C VAL A 946 6.58 2.97 -2.19
N GLY A 947 5.53 2.15 -2.23
CA GLY A 947 4.20 2.56 -1.84
C GLY A 947 3.17 1.46 -1.99
N LEU A 948 1.90 1.86 -2.08
CA LEU A 948 0.75 0.95 -2.04
C LEU A 948 -0.44 1.59 -2.76
N GLN A 949 -1.58 0.89 -2.75
CA GLN A 949 -2.88 1.42 -3.16
C GLN A 949 -3.87 1.28 -2.00
N GLY A 950 -4.83 2.21 -1.88
CA GLY A 950 -5.93 2.06 -0.92
C GLY A 950 -6.77 3.32 -0.71
N TRP A 951 -6.14 4.43 -0.30
CA TRP A 951 -6.84 5.68 0.07
C TRP A 951 -6.84 6.77 -1.01
N ASN A 952 -6.34 6.47 -2.20
CA ASN A 952 -6.22 7.38 -3.34
C ASN A 952 -7.50 7.41 -4.20
N GLY A 953 -8.58 8.00 -3.68
CA GLY A 953 -9.80 8.22 -4.47
C GLY A 953 -9.52 8.93 -5.80
N GLY A 954 -9.95 8.35 -6.92
CA GLY A 954 -9.65 8.87 -8.26
C GLY A 954 -8.18 8.72 -8.70
N GLY A 955 -7.42 7.83 -8.04
CA GLY A 955 -6.04 7.50 -8.41
C GLY A 955 -5.93 6.82 -9.78
N ARG A 956 -4.69 6.71 -10.29
CA ARG A 956 -4.41 6.07 -11.56
C ARG A 956 -4.88 4.61 -11.53
N ILE A 957 -5.52 4.19 -12.61
CA ILE A 957 -6.02 2.82 -12.77
C ILE A 957 -4.83 1.85 -12.85
N GLY A 958 -4.97 0.68 -12.22
CA GLY A 958 -3.99 -0.40 -12.30
C GLY A 958 -2.82 -0.32 -11.31
N LEU A 959 -2.86 0.62 -10.36
CA LEU A 959 -1.92 0.60 -9.22
C LEU A 959 -2.08 -0.68 -8.41
N GLN A 960 -1.00 -1.13 -7.80
CA GLN A 960 -0.93 -2.31 -6.94
C GLN A 960 -0.90 -1.88 -5.47
N ASP A 961 -1.38 -2.76 -4.59
CA ASP A 961 -1.40 -2.60 -3.13
C ASP A 961 -0.01 -2.69 -2.47
N LYS A 962 1.04 -2.94 -3.27
CA LYS A 962 2.44 -3.03 -2.88
C LYS A 962 3.33 -2.71 -4.07
N GLY A 963 4.54 -2.23 -3.82
CA GLY A 963 5.51 -2.03 -4.89
C GLY A 963 6.85 -1.49 -4.41
N ILE A 964 7.92 -1.98 -5.02
CA ILE A 964 9.28 -1.47 -4.86
C ILE A 964 9.93 -1.43 -6.24
N GLN A 965 10.37 -0.25 -6.66
CA GLN A 965 11.06 -0.10 -7.94
C GLN A 965 12.27 0.82 -7.80
N ARG A 966 13.22 0.66 -8.73
CA ARG A 966 14.45 1.46 -8.85
C ARG A 966 14.40 2.23 -10.15
N LEU A 967 14.43 3.56 -10.07
CA LEU A 967 14.65 4.42 -11.23
C LEU A 967 16.15 4.59 -11.44
N ARG A 968 16.68 3.84 -12.39
CA ARG A 968 18.12 3.73 -12.66
C ARG A 968 18.53 4.57 -13.85
N TYR A 969 19.57 5.37 -13.69
CA TYR A 969 20.27 6.01 -14.79
C TYR A 969 21.05 4.95 -15.60
N THR A 970 20.87 4.96 -16.92
CA THR A 970 21.44 3.96 -17.84
C THR A 970 22.78 4.40 -18.43
N GLY A 971 23.25 5.60 -18.11
CA GLY A 971 24.43 6.22 -18.73
C GLY A 971 24.16 6.88 -20.08
N ARG A 972 22.92 6.84 -20.57
CA ARG A 972 22.53 7.46 -21.85
C ARG A 972 22.12 8.91 -21.65
N PRO A 973 22.36 9.80 -22.63
CA PRO A 973 21.77 11.13 -22.61
C PRO A 973 20.26 11.02 -22.82
N GLU A 974 19.52 12.02 -22.35
CA GLU A 974 18.09 12.17 -22.58
C GLU A 974 17.81 13.62 -22.84
N TRP A 975 16.93 13.87 -23.79
CA TRP A 975 16.53 15.22 -24.13
C TRP A 975 15.38 15.65 -23.23
N MET A 976 15.64 16.60 -22.34
CA MET A 976 14.69 17.05 -21.31
C MET A 976 14.97 18.50 -20.91
N VAL A 977 13.99 19.12 -20.26
CA VAL A 977 14.17 20.38 -19.54
C VAL A 977 15.01 20.15 -18.30
N THR A 978 16.00 21.01 -18.06
CA THR A 978 16.87 20.97 -16.87
C THR A 978 16.71 22.19 -15.97
N ASP A 979 16.16 23.28 -16.49
CA ASP A 979 15.92 24.49 -15.71
C ASP A 979 14.74 25.27 -16.27
N ALA A 980 14.00 25.93 -15.39
CA ALA A 980 12.84 26.76 -15.72
C ALA A 980 12.80 27.97 -14.77
N GLN A 981 13.01 29.17 -15.32
CA GLN A 981 13.13 30.41 -14.56
C GLN A 981 12.12 31.47 -15.03
N VAL A 982 11.47 32.15 -14.09
CA VAL A 982 10.69 33.36 -14.39
C VAL A 982 11.67 34.51 -14.58
N THR A 983 11.48 35.28 -15.65
CA THR A 983 12.29 36.46 -15.99
C THR A 983 11.42 37.70 -15.97
N ALA A 984 12.01 38.90 -15.95
CA ALA A 984 11.26 40.15 -15.84
C ALA A 984 10.19 40.38 -16.94
N ASP A 985 10.34 39.75 -18.11
CA ASP A 985 9.43 39.89 -19.26
C ASP A 985 8.80 38.57 -19.72
N GLY A 986 9.01 37.46 -19.00
CA GLY A 986 8.57 36.15 -19.49
C GLY A 986 9.18 34.95 -18.78
N LEU A 987 9.39 33.86 -19.52
CA LEU A 987 9.90 32.58 -18.99
C LEU A 987 11.16 32.15 -19.75
N HIS A 988 12.10 31.49 -19.07
CA HIS A 988 13.29 30.89 -19.68
C HIS A 988 13.36 29.40 -19.35
N LEU A 989 13.57 28.57 -20.37
CA LEU A 989 13.74 27.12 -20.23
C LEU A 989 15.12 26.72 -20.71
N ARG A 990 15.81 25.83 -19.98
CA ARG A 990 17.05 25.18 -20.43
C ARG A 990 16.85 23.70 -20.67
N PHE A 991 17.66 23.14 -21.56
CA PHE A 991 17.57 21.75 -22.02
C PHE A 991 18.94 21.07 -21.97
N THR A 992 18.94 19.74 -21.89
CA THR A 992 20.17 18.92 -21.93
C THR A 992 20.87 18.92 -23.30
N GLN A 993 20.17 19.27 -24.38
CA GLN A 993 20.66 19.18 -25.76
C GLN A 993 20.19 20.36 -26.62
N PRO A 994 20.92 20.69 -27.71
CA PRO A 994 20.53 21.76 -28.63
C PRO A 994 19.17 21.53 -29.29
N ILE A 995 18.40 22.60 -29.45
CA ILE A 995 17.07 22.63 -30.05
C ILE A 995 17.17 23.05 -31.52
N ASP A 996 16.31 22.50 -32.37
CA ASP A 996 16.08 23.02 -33.71
C ASP A 996 15.41 24.39 -33.63
N ALA A 997 16.16 25.43 -34.00
CA ALA A 997 15.69 26.82 -33.94
C ALA A 997 14.44 27.07 -34.81
N ALA A 998 14.25 26.31 -35.89
CA ALA A 998 13.06 26.44 -36.73
C ALA A 998 11.80 25.94 -36.01
N SER A 999 11.90 24.84 -35.26
CA SER A 999 10.80 24.34 -34.42
C SER A 999 10.44 25.33 -33.29
N ALA A 1000 11.44 25.94 -32.66
CA ALA A 1000 11.25 26.90 -31.57
C ALA A 1000 10.70 28.26 -32.04
N ALA A 1001 10.96 28.66 -33.29
CA ALA A 1001 10.48 29.92 -33.85
C ALA A 1001 8.96 29.97 -34.11
N LEU A 1002 8.26 28.84 -34.02
CA LEU A 1002 6.81 28.77 -34.21
C LEU A 1002 6.09 29.15 -32.92
N PRO A 1003 5.28 30.22 -32.88
CA PRO A 1003 4.52 30.58 -31.67
C PRO A 1003 3.62 29.44 -31.17
N ASP A 1004 3.05 28.65 -32.08
CA ASP A 1004 2.20 27.49 -31.77
C ASP A 1004 2.99 26.30 -31.14
N ALA A 1005 4.32 26.39 -31.04
CA ALA A 1005 5.14 25.42 -30.32
C ALA A 1005 4.95 25.53 -28.80
N PHE A 1006 4.42 26.65 -28.30
CA PHE A 1006 4.21 26.92 -26.88
C PHE A 1006 2.74 27.25 -26.62
N ALA A 1007 2.05 26.42 -25.82
CA ALA A 1007 0.69 26.70 -25.38
C ALA A 1007 0.69 26.94 -23.86
N ILE A 1008 0.25 28.14 -23.45
CA ILE A 1008 0.27 28.56 -22.05
C ILE A 1008 -1.15 28.83 -21.56
N ARG A 1009 -1.48 28.26 -20.39
CA ARG A 1009 -2.69 28.58 -19.64
C ARG A 1009 -2.33 28.96 -18.21
N HIS A 1010 -3.09 29.85 -17.59
CA HIS A 1010 -2.88 30.24 -16.19
C HIS A 1010 -4.21 30.41 -15.42
N TRP A 1011 -4.15 30.22 -14.11
CA TRP A 1011 -5.30 30.36 -13.21
C TRP A 1011 -4.88 30.53 -11.75
N ASN A 1012 -5.84 31.01 -10.94
CA ASN A 1012 -5.76 31.06 -9.49
C ASN A 1012 -6.78 30.13 -8.84
N TYR A 1013 -6.54 29.78 -7.59
CA TYR A 1013 -7.42 29.03 -6.73
C TYR A 1013 -7.99 29.92 -5.62
N ARG A 1014 -9.11 29.49 -5.04
CA ARG A 1014 -9.73 30.14 -3.88
C ARG A 1014 -9.46 29.34 -2.62
N TRP A 1015 -8.90 30.01 -1.62
CA TRP A 1015 -8.77 29.47 -0.27
C TRP A 1015 -10.08 29.62 0.51
N GLN A 1016 -10.72 28.49 0.80
CA GLN A 1016 -12.09 28.45 1.32
C GLN A 1016 -12.35 27.14 2.07
N ALA A 1017 -13.41 27.13 2.90
CA ALA A 1017 -13.78 25.97 3.71
C ALA A 1017 -14.31 24.77 2.89
N SER A 1018 -14.85 25.02 1.70
CA SER A 1018 -15.31 23.95 0.80
C SER A 1018 -14.15 23.12 0.27
N TYR A 1019 -14.46 21.91 -0.17
CA TYR A 1019 -13.45 20.98 -0.69
C TYR A 1019 -12.87 21.49 -2.02
N GLY A 1020 -11.57 21.76 -2.03
CA GLY A 1020 -10.83 22.19 -3.22
C GLY A 1020 -11.27 23.55 -3.76
N SER A 1021 -10.80 23.86 -4.96
CA SER A 1021 -11.19 25.04 -5.71
C SER A 1021 -11.36 24.73 -7.20
N GLU A 1022 -12.33 25.39 -7.82
CA GLU A 1022 -12.34 25.58 -9.27
C GLU A 1022 -11.11 26.40 -9.70
N MET A 1023 -10.80 26.36 -10.99
CA MET A 1023 -9.78 27.24 -11.61
C MET A 1023 -10.42 28.59 -11.91
N TYR A 1024 -9.82 29.69 -11.49
CA TYR A 1024 -10.32 31.05 -11.75
C TYR A 1024 -9.35 31.83 -12.63
N SER A 1025 -9.88 32.52 -13.65
CA SER A 1025 -9.13 33.44 -14.49
C SER A 1025 -8.49 34.53 -13.61
N PRO A 1026 -7.17 34.74 -13.67
CA PRO A 1026 -6.50 35.73 -12.84
C PRO A 1026 -6.94 37.17 -13.15
N THR A 1027 -7.37 37.44 -14.39
CA THR A 1027 -7.79 38.77 -14.85
C THR A 1027 -9.26 39.09 -14.61
N THR A 1028 -10.15 38.09 -14.72
CA THR A 1028 -11.60 38.29 -14.67
C THR A 1028 -12.28 37.69 -13.44
N ASP A 1029 -11.58 36.85 -12.68
CA ASP A 1029 -12.08 36.09 -11.53
C ASP A 1029 -13.32 35.21 -11.87
N LYS A 1030 -13.48 34.85 -13.16
CA LYS A 1030 -14.47 33.90 -13.64
C LYS A 1030 -13.90 32.49 -13.63
N VAL A 1031 -14.77 31.49 -13.46
CA VAL A 1031 -14.39 30.07 -13.54
C VAL A 1031 -13.87 29.75 -14.95
N GLY A 1032 -12.74 29.05 -14.98
CA GLY A 1032 -12.00 28.64 -16.17
C GLY A 1032 -10.62 29.29 -16.23
N PRO A 1033 -9.59 28.57 -16.70
CA PRO A 1033 -8.27 29.15 -16.91
C PRO A 1033 -8.24 30.04 -18.15
N GLU A 1034 -7.27 30.95 -18.19
CA GLU A 1034 -7.05 31.89 -19.29
C GLU A 1034 -5.80 31.50 -20.10
N THR A 1035 -5.83 31.75 -21.41
CA THR A 1035 -4.69 31.49 -22.31
C THR A 1035 -3.77 32.70 -22.36
N LEU A 1036 -2.46 32.49 -22.39
CA LEU A 1036 -1.46 33.52 -22.63
C LEU A 1036 -0.80 33.33 -23.99
N ASP A 1037 -0.59 34.45 -24.69
CA ASP A 1037 0.12 34.48 -25.97
C ASP A 1037 1.61 34.73 -25.75
N VAL A 1038 2.46 33.98 -26.46
CA VAL A 1038 3.90 34.24 -26.54
C VAL A 1038 4.14 35.29 -27.62
N ALA A 1039 4.66 36.46 -27.23
CA ALA A 1039 4.88 37.56 -28.16
C ALA A 1039 6.15 37.35 -29.01
N THR A 1040 7.21 36.82 -28.41
CA THR A 1040 8.48 36.55 -29.08
C THR A 1040 9.18 35.38 -28.41
N VAL A 1041 9.87 34.58 -29.21
CA VAL A 1041 10.72 33.47 -28.75
C VAL A 1041 12.17 33.80 -29.12
N HIS A 1042 13.06 33.76 -28.14
CA HIS A 1042 14.50 33.88 -28.33
C HIS A 1042 15.16 32.55 -28.00
N VAL A 1043 15.97 32.04 -28.92
CA VAL A 1043 16.79 30.84 -28.69
C VAL A 1043 18.18 31.32 -28.25
N ASP A 1044 18.69 30.76 -27.15
CA ASP A 1044 20.03 31.07 -26.64
C ASP A 1044 21.11 30.73 -27.66
N ASP A 1045 22.29 31.36 -27.55
CA ASP A 1045 23.40 31.16 -28.50
C ASP A 1045 23.89 29.70 -28.57
N ASP A 1046 23.86 28.98 -27.43
CA ASP A 1046 24.19 27.56 -27.35
C ASP A 1046 23.08 26.63 -27.88
N ARG A 1047 21.91 27.22 -28.21
CA ARG A 1047 20.66 26.55 -28.60
C ARG A 1047 20.12 25.58 -27.56
N GLN A 1048 20.60 25.63 -26.33
CA GLN A 1048 20.14 24.82 -25.21
C GLN A 1048 19.20 25.59 -24.28
N GLY A 1049 18.78 26.78 -24.67
CA GLY A 1049 17.78 27.54 -23.94
C GLY A 1049 16.82 28.31 -24.84
N VAL A 1050 15.63 28.55 -24.31
CA VAL A 1050 14.59 29.34 -24.97
C VAL A 1050 13.98 30.32 -23.98
N ARG A 1051 13.99 31.60 -24.33
CA ARG A 1051 13.28 32.67 -23.61
C ARG A 1051 12.00 33.04 -24.34
N LEU A 1052 10.89 32.94 -23.63
CA LEU A 1052 9.54 33.26 -24.08
C LEU A 1052 9.13 34.62 -23.51
N VAL A 1053 8.98 35.64 -24.36
CA VAL A 1053 8.49 36.97 -23.94
C VAL A 1053 6.97 36.93 -23.85
N ILE A 1054 6.42 37.17 -22.66
CA ILE A 1054 4.98 37.04 -22.37
C ILE A 1054 4.51 38.34 -21.69
N PRO A 1055 4.05 39.35 -22.46
CA PRO A 1055 3.74 40.69 -21.93
C PRO A 1055 2.64 40.74 -20.88
N LYS A 1056 1.80 39.71 -20.79
CA LYS A 1056 0.69 39.60 -19.84
C LYS A 1056 0.98 38.62 -18.69
N LEU A 1057 2.24 38.21 -18.53
CA LEU A 1057 2.65 37.38 -17.39
C LEU A 1057 2.41 38.15 -16.08
N GLN A 1058 1.87 37.47 -15.09
CA GLN A 1058 1.60 38.01 -13.76
C GLN A 1058 1.70 36.88 -12.73
N PRO A 1059 1.83 37.21 -11.43
CA PRO A 1059 1.77 36.21 -10.37
C PRO A 1059 0.46 35.41 -10.43
N VAL A 1060 0.59 34.08 -10.34
CA VAL A 1060 -0.51 33.11 -10.42
C VAL A 1060 -0.22 31.88 -9.58
N ASP A 1061 -1.26 31.27 -9.03
CA ASP A 1061 -1.11 29.99 -8.32
C ASP A 1061 -0.64 28.88 -9.26
N GLN A 1062 -1.08 28.93 -10.53
CA GLN A 1062 -0.68 27.97 -11.54
C GLN A 1062 -0.57 28.57 -12.95
N LEU A 1063 0.55 28.31 -13.59
CA LEU A 1063 0.79 28.37 -15.03
C LEU A 1063 1.05 26.94 -15.53
N HIS A 1064 0.43 26.58 -16.64
CA HIS A 1064 0.60 25.31 -17.34
C HIS A 1064 1.12 25.61 -18.76
N LEU A 1065 2.34 25.16 -19.04
CA LEU A 1065 3.01 25.32 -20.32
C LEU A 1065 3.18 23.95 -20.99
N ILE A 1066 2.73 23.84 -22.24
CA ILE A 1066 3.01 22.69 -23.12
C ILE A 1066 4.00 23.15 -24.20
N THR A 1067 5.11 22.44 -24.36
CA THR A 1067 6.10 22.71 -25.42
C THR A 1067 6.14 21.58 -26.44
N LYS A 1068 6.18 21.93 -27.73
CA LYS A 1068 6.34 21.00 -28.87
C LYS A 1068 7.57 21.38 -29.68
N LEU A 1069 8.72 20.85 -29.28
CA LEU A 1069 10.01 21.20 -29.89
C LEU A 1069 10.59 20.02 -30.67
N LYS A 1070 11.60 20.28 -31.48
CA LYS A 1070 12.45 19.26 -32.11
C LYS A 1070 13.92 19.50 -31.79
N ASP A 1071 14.71 18.44 -31.76
CA ASP A 1071 16.17 18.54 -31.76
C ASP A 1071 16.69 18.65 -33.21
N ASP A 1072 18.01 18.77 -33.37
CA ASP A 1072 18.67 18.83 -34.68
C ASP A 1072 18.48 17.55 -35.52
N ALA A 1073 18.19 16.41 -34.89
CA ALA A 1073 17.90 15.15 -35.56
C ALA A 1073 16.43 15.03 -36.00
N GLY A 1074 15.58 15.98 -35.57
CA GLY A 1074 14.15 15.99 -35.82
C GLY A 1074 13.33 15.12 -34.87
N GLU A 1075 13.94 14.60 -33.80
CA GLU A 1075 13.24 13.91 -32.72
C GLU A 1075 12.32 14.92 -32.02
N PRO A 1076 11.10 14.53 -31.60
CA PRO A 1076 10.17 15.43 -30.93
C PRO A 1076 10.36 15.45 -29.40
N LEU A 1077 10.31 16.64 -28.79
CA LEU A 1077 10.18 16.83 -27.35
C LEU A 1077 8.83 17.45 -27.06
N LEU A 1078 8.02 16.67 -26.35
CA LEU A 1078 6.76 17.11 -25.77
C LEU A 1078 6.92 17.22 -24.26
N GLU A 1079 6.84 18.44 -23.75
CA GLU A 1079 6.92 18.73 -22.32
C GLU A 1079 5.62 19.31 -21.81
N GLU A 1080 5.29 18.95 -20.57
CA GLU A 1080 4.16 19.46 -19.82
C GLU A 1080 4.70 19.97 -18.48
N ILE A 1081 4.69 21.29 -18.32
CA ILE A 1081 5.31 22.00 -17.20
C ILE A 1081 4.22 22.72 -16.41
N TYR A 1082 4.13 22.40 -15.12
CA TYR A 1082 3.28 23.12 -14.17
C TYR A 1082 4.14 24.03 -13.32
N TRP A 1083 3.71 25.26 -13.11
CA TRP A 1083 4.54 26.29 -12.47
C TRP A 1083 3.69 27.17 -11.55
N THR A 1084 4.13 27.41 -10.32
CA THR A 1084 3.56 28.45 -9.46
C THR A 1084 4.46 29.68 -9.52
N ILE A 1085 3.87 30.88 -9.65
CA ILE A 1085 4.60 32.14 -9.77
C ILE A 1085 4.07 33.11 -8.72
N HIS A 1086 4.83 33.31 -7.64
CA HIS A 1086 4.48 34.27 -6.58
C HIS A 1086 5.00 35.66 -6.89
N ALA A 1087 6.17 35.74 -7.52
CA ALA A 1087 6.84 36.98 -7.86
C ALA A 1087 7.51 36.89 -9.23
N ILE A 1088 7.61 38.05 -9.89
CA ILE A 1088 8.31 38.24 -11.16
C ILE A 1088 9.52 39.13 -10.87
N PRO A 1089 10.73 38.77 -11.31
CA PRO A 1089 11.92 39.59 -11.12
C PRO A 1089 11.73 41.00 -11.69
N SER A 1090 12.35 41.99 -11.04
CA SER A 1090 12.28 43.39 -11.49
C SER A 1090 13.19 43.69 -12.69
N GLU A 1091 14.25 42.90 -12.90
CA GLU A 1091 15.23 43.01 -13.99
C GLU A 1091 15.57 41.65 -14.61
#